data_AF-A0A849WH99-F1
#
_entry.id   AF-A0A849WH99-F1
#
_cell.length_a   1.000
_cell.length_b   1.000
_cell.length_c   1.000
_cell.angle_alpha   90.00
_cell.angle_beta   90.00
_cell.angle_gamma   90.00
#
_symmetry.space_group_name_H-M   'P 1'
#
loop_
_entity.id
_entity.type
_entity.pdbx_description
1 polymer ?
#
loop_
_entity_poly.entity_id
_entity_poly.type
_entity_poly.pdbx_seq_one_letter_code
_entity_poly.pdbx_strand_id
1 'polypeptide(L)'
;MAFEGSLDSVSFADILNTLCRVNKEGVLVVSDDKKKKAIYFRDNGVTLIGGNQRAKIGEMLVKAGKIAPKDLETTLSEHKGTILGETFIDRGLVTQDEVEEVIATQIEEEICDIFFWEGAHFSFQEGPPKKDLSSEQQVTLTFDVQSVLFKIAGQIGDWEEIRRQIPSFNMIFIPLKEYATLDFVGTKLQKENCETILKHLNGINDVSDIIRLSQLSVLNVCKIISTLLQINAVRPANFEELQKAAMECQKKAQIQKQIRFLEQSLELRPNNEQVMLSIAQAYESIGGGKKAGEYYCKLGDRVFMSDPKAASKYFERAIAHIAKAFVPREKLLALSEHLDDEEKEIYHAKMLARLYKDEQVYDKGVELCTRYIDKYPSELDFRYALIDLYSSSKKIEQVIEESQTLANIYEQSNRIRPYLETLEKILEYTPDDIEIKKLTIKLHRKIKMEKYRTWIISGTATGIFLFLFMMYYLYYEFSARNLYYNAKNFESSSHQEAQRIYEILLEQYAWSSIVENAREDLQKLKEQIEKNEKVVVDITKDFERFVFQKFEQVKVLAQIGRFQESRQRLDQLKREYPDKNWQKLAEKTDQYIKEEEQKQELKKTNTLKKEAKLAFEREEYDKALELYKKLLERMPKNTKDKEELKYIESLHQEIASIYQTKLSKLVSESNQKFQEGNTKEKEGNFKEAVFFYTETENVVNQAFLIPQLSVEQERELSHTKNLASQGKNRIEEWRISASTKLKEAQLLESQGKIEQSYQMIQELIQDPQLSKTESAQKALLPIQIVTEPSGAVLKDTIQQTPLVVHIKPDEKKTVQLHYPGFMTVGMVLTRKSPPILEFTLKRAVLWQYDTLGPIWGKVGHYRNTAVVTSRSGKVTAINEKNGKILWEARTRKGIGDIEAGVSILGNCVYFGSNDSYVYSMELDTGKKIWEFKTESFIKSVPAVEQESVIVGAMDGSIYSLHRQQGTTNWTYKGANTLKFKNDPILWGDLSVFISISGEILALNLSSGAESWRLKLDNTITSETAVGSKNIFLGISPQHLCSIDMDQRRLDWKVALKGMITKIHVSGTSLYVVTSTGYIYSIARKDGGIIWWKKMPRGIYSEPLELNGFLYVGCMDSYLYILDAKNGENFWKGMYGRRGIRSDIVASPNAIYLGTEDGILYALER
;
A
#
# COMPACT_ATOMS: atom_id res chain seq x y z
N MET A 1 -9.53 58.09 -28.32
CA MET A 1 -9.76 56.84 -29.06
C MET A 1 -9.03 55.72 -28.37
N ALA A 2 -9.77 54.78 -27.78
CA ALA A 2 -9.20 53.47 -27.46
C ALA A 2 -8.99 52.69 -28.76
N PHE A 3 -7.95 51.86 -28.82
CA PHE A 3 -7.66 51.01 -29.97
C PHE A 3 -7.12 49.65 -29.51
N GLU A 4 -7.48 48.60 -30.24
CA GLU A 4 -7.19 47.21 -29.90
C GLU A 4 -6.90 46.39 -31.16
N GLY A 5 -6.10 45.33 -31.01
CA GLY A 5 -5.67 44.49 -32.14
C GLY A 5 -4.77 43.34 -31.71
N SER A 6 -4.28 42.57 -32.69
CA SER A 6 -3.20 41.59 -32.48
C SER A 6 -1.85 42.21 -32.86
N LEU A 7 -0.79 41.84 -32.14
CA LEU A 7 0.59 42.14 -32.55
C LEU A 7 1.02 41.41 -33.84
N ASP A 8 0.21 40.48 -34.34
CA ASP A 8 0.44 39.83 -35.64
C ASP A 8 0.03 40.73 -36.82
N SER A 9 -0.86 41.71 -36.61
CA SER A 9 -1.37 42.60 -37.68
C SER A 9 -0.80 44.02 -37.64
N VAL A 10 -0.27 44.46 -36.50
CA VAL A 10 0.39 45.77 -36.33
C VAL A 10 1.65 45.59 -35.48
N SER A 11 2.79 46.09 -35.95
CA SER A 11 4.05 45.97 -35.20
C SER A 11 3.96 46.72 -33.87
N PHE A 12 4.49 46.11 -32.80
CA PHE A 12 4.63 46.77 -31.49
C PHE A 12 5.48 48.06 -31.59
N ALA A 13 6.43 48.11 -32.53
CA ALA A 13 7.20 49.30 -32.86
C ALA A 13 6.31 50.46 -33.37
N ASP A 14 5.33 50.19 -34.23
CA ASP A 14 4.42 51.21 -34.77
C ASP A 14 3.46 51.73 -33.70
N ILE A 15 3.02 50.84 -32.80
CA ILE A 15 2.20 51.20 -31.64
C ILE A 15 2.97 52.14 -30.71
N LEU A 16 4.21 51.78 -30.34
CA LEU A 16 5.08 52.64 -29.53
C LEU A 16 5.38 53.98 -30.23
N ASN A 17 5.77 53.97 -31.51
CA ASN A 17 6.01 55.19 -32.29
C ASN A 17 4.76 56.10 -32.35
N THR A 18 3.57 55.52 -32.46
CA THR A 18 2.31 56.27 -32.46
C THR A 18 2.03 56.88 -31.08
N LEU A 19 2.23 56.12 -30.00
CA LEU A 19 2.07 56.64 -28.63
C LEU A 19 3.08 57.76 -28.32
N CYS A 20 4.34 57.61 -28.75
CA CYS A 20 5.39 58.63 -28.62
C CYS A 20 5.06 59.93 -29.37
N ARG A 21 4.53 59.82 -30.60
CA ARG A 21 4.21 60.99 -31.45
C ARG A 21 2.96 61.74 -31.02
N VAL A 22 1.98 61.03 -30.49
CA VAL A 22 0.66 61.60 -30.16
C VAL A 22 0.59 62.08 -28.69
N ASN A 23 1.57 61.69 -27.85
CA ASN A 23 1.79 62.17 -26.49
C ASN A 23 0.52 62.13 -25.62
N LYS A 24 -0.08 60.93 -25.49
CA LYS A 24 -1.36 60.70 -24.81
C LYS A 24 -1.22 59.86 -23.56
N GLU A 25 -1.86 60.32 -22.49
CA GLU A 25 -2.05 59.55 -21.26
C GLU A 25 -3.02 58.37 -21.44
N GLY A 26 -2.58 57.16 -21.07
CA GLY A 26 -3.41 55.95 -21.14
C GLY A 26 -2.68 54.64 -20.84
N VAL A 27 -3.46 53.59 -20.57
CA VAL A 27 -2.94 52.26 -20.23
C VAL A 27 -2.95 51.35 -21.46
N LEU A 28 -1.77 50.91 -21.88
CA LEU A 28 -1.54 49.83 -22.84
C LEU A 28 -1.51 48.49 -22.09
N VAL A 29 -2.44 47.61 -22.42
CA VAL A 29 -2.48 46.23 -21.93
C VAL A 29 -2.09 45.30 -23.06
N VAL A 30 -1.12 44.41 -22.84
CA VAL A 30 -0.71 43.35 -23.79
C VAL A 30 -0.88 41.99 -23.12
N SER A 31 -1.54 41.05 -23.78
CA SER A 31 -1.84 39.73 -23.22
C SER A 31 -1.80 38.59 -24.25
N ASP A 32 -1.26 37.46 -23.80
CA ASP A 32 -1.31 36.12 -24.39
C ASP A 32 -2.09 35.19 -23.43
N ASP A 33 -2.49 33.99 -23.88
CA ASP A 33 -3.19 32.94 -23.13
C ASP A 33 -2.57 32.63 -21.74
N LYS A 34 -1.30 32.96 -21.52
CA LYS A 34 -0.54 32.66 -20.29
C LYS A 34 0.06 33.88 -19.58
N LYS A 35 0.13 35.04 -20.22
CA LYS A 35 0.86 36.22 -19.71
C LYS A 35 0.08 37.51 -19.97
N LYS A 36 0.16 38.46 -19.04
CA LYS A 36 -0.43 39.79 -19.19
C LYS A 36 0.51 40.85 -18.62
N LYS A 37 0.78 41.91 -19.39
CA LYS A 37 1.51 43.11 -18.98
C LYS A 37 0.60 44.32 -19.18
N ALA A 38 0.66 45.27 -18.25
CA ALA A 38 0.02 46.57 -18.40
C ALA A 38 1.05 47.68 -18.18
N ILE A 39 1.09 48.64 -19.09
CA ILE A 39 2.03 49.75 -19.13
C ILE A 39 1.20 51.02 -19.22
N TYR A 40 1.43 51.96 -18.33
CA TYR A 40 0.67 53.21 -18.26
C TYR A 40 1.56 54.37 -18.66
N PHE A 41 1.18 55.03 -19.75
CA PHE A 41 1.82 56.21 -20.28
C PHE A 41 1.15 57.45 -19.69
N ARG A 42 1.94 58.43 -19.27
CA ARG A 42 1.57 59.75 -18.75
C ARG A 42 2.46 60.81 -19.38
N ASP A 43 2.03 62.07 -19.36
CA ASP A 43 2.76 63.21 -19.93
C ASP A 43 4.23 63.31 -19.45
N ASN A 44 4.52 62.88 -18.21
CA ASN A 44 5.85 62.87 -17.59
C ASN A 44 6.30 61.48 -17.07
N GLY A 45 5.79 60.35 -17.62
CA GLY A 45 6.22 59.03 -17.12
C GLY A 45 5.67 57.81 -17.86
N VAL A 46 6.37 56.68 -17.74
CA VAL A 46 5.81 55.35 -18.03
C VAL A 46 5.87 54.48 -16.78
N THR A 47 4.74 53.95 -16.32
CA THR A 47 4.64 53.12 -15.12
C THR A 47 4.16 51.71 -15.46
N LEU A 48 4.90 50.68 -15.04
CA LEU A 48 4.46 49.29 -15.14
C LEU A 48 3.37 49.00 -14.10
N ILE A 49 2.20 48.55 -14.57
CA ILE A 49 1.06 48.17 -13.75
C ILE A 49 1.00 46.65 -13.62
N GLY A 50 1.31 46.15 -12.44
CA GLY A 50 1.24 44.73 -12.08
C GLY A 50 2.59 44.00 -12.15
N GLY A 51 2.66 42.87 -11.44
CA GLY A 51 3.89 42.11 -11.19
C GLY A 51 4.46 42.35 -9.79
N ASN A 52 5.23 41.40 -9.28
CA ASN A 52 5.74 41.41 -7.90
C ASN A 52 6.98 42.33 -7.76
N GLN A 53 6.80 43.64 -8.02
CA GLN A 53 7.87 44.64 -8.12
C GLN A 53 8.74 44.75 -6.85
N ARG A 54 8.15 44.49 -5.67
CA ARG A 54 8.82 44.58 -4.37
C ARG A 54 10.09 43.72 -4.27
N ALA A 55 10.11 42.53 -4.88
CA ALA A 55 11.28 41.64 -4.82
C ALA A 55 12.37 41.98 -5.86
N LYS A 56 11.98 42.44 -7.06
CA LYS A 56 12.93 42.62 -8.18
C LYS A 56 13.92 43.76 -7.99
N ILE A 57 13.51 44.90 -7.42
CA ILE A 57 14.34 46.11 -7.33
C ILE A 57 15.62 45.83 -6.51
N GLY A 58 15.48 45.16 -5.36
CA GLY A 58 16.63 44.78 -4.54
C GLY A 58 17.60 43.84 -5.26
N GLU A 59 17.09 42.81 -5.95
CA GLU A 59 17.93 41.92 -6.77
C GLU A 59 18.63 42.66 -7.91
N MET A 60 17.99 43.69 -8.49
CA MET A 60 18.57 44.49 -9.57
C MET A 60 19.64 45.47 -9.07
N LEU A 61 19.47 46.07 -7.89
CA LEU A 61 20.51 46.89 -7.25
C LEU A 61 21.75 46.04 -6.92
N VAL A 62 21.57 44.78 -6.52
CA VAL A 62 22.67 43.80 -6.38
C VAL A 62 23.33 43.48 -7.72
N LYS A 63 22.55 43.20 -8.78
CA LYS A 63 23.09 42.93 -10.13
C LYS A 63 23.88 44.11 -10.71
N ALA A 64 23.42 45.33 -10.46
CA ALA A 64 24.11 46.56 -10.86
C ALA A 64 25.37 46.86 -10.01
N GLY A 65 25.68 46.03 -9.01
CA GLY A 65 26.82 46.21 -8.11
C GLY A 65 26.66 47.40 -7.14
N LYS A 66 25.44 47.94 -6.99
CA LYS A 66 25.15 49.14 -6.20
C LYS A 66 24.98 48.83 -4.70
N ILE A 67 24.48 47.64 -4.36
CA ILE A 67 24.37 47.14 -2.97
C ILE A 67 24.92 45.71 -2.87
N ALA A 68 25.41 45.28 -1.69
CA ALA A 68 25.87 43.91 -1.53
C ALA A 68 24.68 42.94 -1.31
N PRO A 69 24.78 41.65 -1.70
CA PRO A 69 23.72 40.66 -1.48
C PRO A 69 23.27 40.54 -0.01
N LYS A 70 24.21 40.74 0.92
CA LYS A 70 23.97 40.65 2.36
C LYS A 70 23.14 41.83 2.91
N ASP A 71 23.24 42.99 2.27
CA ASP A 71 22.51 44.21 2.64
C ASP A 71 21.05 44.13 2.15
N LEU A 72 20.84 43.45 1.03
CA LEU A 72 19.52 43.04 0.56
C LEU A 72 18.86 42.03 1.51
N GLU A 73 19.56 40.95 1.89
CA GLU A 73 19.01 39.91 2.78
C GLU A 73 18.63 40.46 4.17
N THR A 74 19.49 41.29 4.78
CA THR A 74 19.19 41.94 6.06
C THR A 74 17.95 42.83 5.96
N THR A 75 17.89 43.71 4.95
CA THR A 75 16.75 44.62 4.73
C THR A 75 15.44 43.86 4.44
N LEU A 76 15.48 42.74 3.70
CA LEU A 76 14.32 41.85 3.47
C LEU A 76 13.87 41.08 4.72
N SER A 77 14.81 40.72 5.61
CA SER A 77 14.51 39.95 6.82
C SER A 77 13.77 40.76 7.88
N GLU A 78 14.05 42.07 7.96
CA GLU A 78 13.59 42.95 9.03
C GLU A 78 12.22 43.58 8.75
N HIS A 79 11.86 43.90 7.50
CA HIS A 79 10.67 44.70 7.18
C HIS A 79 9.80 44.08 6.07
N LYS A 80 8.58 43.65 6.42
CA LYS A 80 7.62 43.00 5.49
C LYS A 80 6.50 43.94 4.97
N GLY A 81 6.72 45.25 4.91
CA GLY A 81 5.64 46.23 4.67
C GLY A 81 5.93 47.43 3.77
N THR A 82 7.15 47.98 3.80
CA THR A 82 7.51 49.25 3.14
C THR A 82 8.09 49.08 1.72
N ILE A 83 8.25 50.19 1.00
CA ILE A 83 8.86 50.23 -0.32
C ILE A 83 10.39 50.06 -0.16
N LEU A 84 10.94 49.00 -0.74
CA LEU A 84 12.36 48.65 -0.59
C LEU A 84 13.31 49.73 -1.11
N GLY A 85 12.98 50.41 -2.21
CA GLY A 85 13.80 51.49 -2.76
C GLY A 85 14.00 52.66 -1.78
N GLU A 86 12.92 53.19 -1.21
CA GLU A 86 12.95 54.21 -0.16
C GLU A 86 13.75 53.73 1.06
N THR A 87 13.57 52.46 1.45
CA THR A 87 14.27 51.87 2.59
C THR A 87 15.80 51.76 2.37
N PHE A 88 16.27 51.61 1.13
CA PHE A 88 17.70 51.64 0.80
C PHE A 88 18.28 53.07 0.75
N ILE A 89 17.47 54.05 0.30
CA ILE A 89 17.82 55.47 0.30
C ILE A 89 17.91 56.01 1.74
N ASP A 90 16.93 55.70 2.60
CA ASP A 90 16.90 56.07 4.02
C ASP A 90 18.10 55.51 4.81
N ARG A 91 18.63 54.35 4.39
CA ARG A 91 19.84 53.73 4.95
C ARG A 91 21.14 54.30 4.36
N GLY A 92 21.07 55.19 3.37
CA GLY A 92 22.22 55.78 2.69
C GLY A 92 23.04 54.78 1.85
N LEU A 93 22.44 53.65 1.46
CA LEU A 93 23.13 52.57 0.72
C LEU A 93 23.16 52.80 -0.79
N VAL A 94 22.22 53.58 -1.32
CA VAL A 94 22.13 54.02 -2.72
C VAL A 94 21.48 55.40 -2.78
N THR A 95 21.87 56.18 -3.79
CA THR A 95 21.24 57.49 -4.06
C THR A 95 19.92 57.33 -4.81
N GLN A 96 19.09 58.38 -4.79
CA GLN A 96 17.84 58.39 -5.56
C GLN A 96 18.11 58.21 -7.06
N ASP A 97 19.10 58.91 -7.62
CA ASP A 97 19.52 58.81 -9.02
C ASP A 97 19.88 57.37 -9.43
N GLU A 98 20.55 56.61 -8.56
CA GLU A 98 20.93 55.22 -8.83
C GLU A 98 19.74 54.26 -8.79
N VAL A 99 18.74 54.53 -7.94
CA VAL A 99 17.47 53.79 -7.94
C VAL A 99 16.67 54.10 -9.21
N GLU A 100 16.67 55.36 -9.67
CA GLU A 100 16.03 55.78 -10.91
C GLU A 100 16.70 55.14 -12.16
N GLU A 101 18.03 55.08 -12.23
CA GLU A 101 18.78 54.41 -13.32
C GLU A 101 18.43 52.92 -13.43
N VAL A 102 18.34 52.22 -12.29
CA VAL A 102 18.00 50.79 -12.24
C VAL A 102 16.53 50.55 -12.60
N ILE A 103 15.61 51.43 -12.20
CA ILE A 103 14.19 51.35 -12.58
C ILE A 103 14.00 51.63 -14.08
N ALA A 104 14.70 52.61 -14.65
CA ALA A 104 14.69 52.87 -16.09
C ALA A 104 15.15 51.63 -16.87
N THR A 105 16.23 50.98 -16.43
CA THR A 105 16.73 49.72 -16.99
C THR A 105 15.68 48.58 -16.86
N GLN A 106 14.96 48.49 -15.74
CA GLN A 106 13.88 47.52 -15.57
C GLN A 106 12.72 47.74 -16.54
N ILE A 107 12.34 48.99 -16.78
CA ILE A 107 11.28 49.37 -17.71
C ILE A 107 11.70 49.03 -19.15
N GLU A 108 12.95 49.31 -19.53
CA GLU A 108 13.53 48.88 -20.81
C GLU A 108 13.42 47.35 -21.00
N GLU A 109 13.89 46.55 -20.03
CA GLU A 109 13.84 45.08 -20.13
C GLU A 109 12.41 44.51 -20.21
N GLU A 110 11.47 45.03 -19.40
CA GLU A 110 10.08 44.55 -19.39
C GLU A 110 9.30 44.96 -20.64
N ILE A 111 9.66 46.09 -21.29
CA ILE A 111 9.16 46.47 -22.62
C ILE A 111 9.79 45.58 -23.70
N CYS A 112 11.09 45.31 -23.64
CA CYS A 112 11.80 44.47 -24.61
C CYS A 112 11.26 43.02 -24.67
N ASP A 113 10.88 42.42 -23.55
CA ASP A 113 10.26 41.07 -23.53
C ASP A 113 8.95 41.01 -24.36
N ILE A 114 8.21 42.12 -24.51
CA ILE A 114 6.96 42.16 -25.30
C ILE A 114 7.23 41.98 -26.80
N PHE A 115 8.38 42.41 -27.31
CA PHE A 115 8.74 42.27 -28.73
C PHE A 115 8.86 40.80 -29.19
N PHE A 116 8.97 39.85 -28.25
CA PHE A 116 9.08 38.41 -28.50
C PHE A 116 7.77 37.63 -28.25
N TRP A 117 6.64 38.32 -28.08
CA TRP A 117 5.33 37.68 -27.92
C TRP A 117 4.64 37.54 -29.29
N GLU A 118 4.20 36.33 -29.63
CA GLU A 118 3.45 35.99 -30.85
C GLU A 118 1.98 35.72 -30.49
N GLY A 119 1.03 36.08 -31.36
CA GLY A 119 -0.41 35.90 -31.08
C GLY A 119 -0.99 36.82 -29.99
N ALA A 120 -0.16 37.66 -29.37
CA ALA A 120 -0.57 38.50 -28.25
C ALA A 120 -1.48 39.64 -28.70
N HIS A 121 -2.58 39.80 -27.97
CA HIS A 121 -3.56 40.85 -28.19
C HIS A 121 -3.22 42.06 -27.33
N PHE A 122 -3.36 43.26 -27.89
CA PHE A 122 -3.15 44.52 -27.19
C PHE A 122 -4.41 45.38 -27.18
N SER A 123 -4.56 46.19 -26.14
CA SER A 123 -5.65 47.17 -25.99
C SER A 123 -5.11 48.41 -25.28
N PHE A 124 -5.25 49.58 -25.90
CA PHE A 124 -4.92 50.87 -25.31
C PHE A 124 -6.18 51.61 -24.89
N GLN A 125 -6.27 52.01 -23.62
CA GLN A 125 -7.37 52.81 -23.07
C GLN A 125 -6.82 54.16 -22.59
N GLU A 126 -7.30 55.26 -23.17
CA GLU A 126 -6.96 56.63 -22.73
C GLU A 126 -7.47 56.90 -21.31
N GLY A 127 -6.67 57.58 -20.50
CA GLY A 127 -6.97 57.91 -19.10
C GLY A 127 -6.37 56.96 -18.05
N PRO A 128 -6.59 57.24 -16.75
CA PRO A 128 -5.95 56.52 -15.65
C PRO A 128 -6.47 55.08 -15.48
N PRO A 129 -5.68 54.17 -14.88
CA PRO A 129 -6.07 52.78 -14.65
C PRO A 129 -7.35 52.66 -13.81
N LYS A 130 -8.25 51.75 -14.23
CA LYS A 130 -9.45 51.36 -13.47
C LYS A 130 -9.04 50.70 -12.15
N LYS A 131 -9.80 50.95 -11.07
CA LYS A 131 -9.46 50.57 -9.68
C LYS A 131 -9.07 49.09 -9.46
N ASP A 132 -9.59 48.16 -10.27
CA ASP A 132 -9.23 46.74 -10.18
C ASP A 132 -7.78 46.41 -10.62
N LEU A 133 -7.09 47.34 -11.29
CA LEU A 133 -5.70 47.19 -11.75
C LEU A 133 -4.68 47.91 -10.85
N SER A 134 -5.13 48.78 -9.94
CA SER A 134 -4.26 49.50 -8.99
C SER A 134 -4.12 48.71 -7.69
N SER A 135 -3.13 47.82 -7.62
CA SER A 135 -2.63 47.37 -6.32
C SER A 135 -2.02 48.57 -5.59
N GLU A 136 -2.48 48.82 -4.36
CA GLU A 136 -2.07 49.98 -3.57
C GLU A 136 -0.55 50.05 -3.39
N GLN A 137 -0.01 51.28 -3.36
CA GLN A 137 1.42 51.64 -3.33
C GLN A 137 2.18 51.35 -4.65
N GLN A 138 2.04 52.26 -5.61
CA GLN A 138 2.95 52.41 -6.75
C GLN A 138 3.96 53.54 -6.47
N VAL A 139 5.24 53.27 -6.69
CA VAL A 139 6.31 54.28 -6.67
C VAL A 139 6.08 55.25 -7.82
N THR A 140 6.04 56.55 -7.53
CA THR A 140 5.93 57.62 -8.54
C THR A 140 7.27 58.34 -8.65
N LEU A 141 8.22 57.74 -9.37
CA LEU A 141 9.47 58.40 -9.76
C LEU A 141 9.30 58.98 -11.17
N THR A 142 9.55 60.28 -11.29
CA THR A 142 9.42 61.05 -12.54
C THR A 142 10.74 61.06 -13.29
N PHE A 143 10.86 60.23 -14.32
CA PHE A 143 12.03 60.19 -15.19
C PHE A 143 11.79 60.97 -16.49
N ASP A 144 12.86 61.48 -17.11
CA ASP A 144 12.78 62.07 -18.45
C ASP A 144 12.55 60.97 -19.50
N VAL A 145 11.26 60.73 -19.76
CA VAL A 145 10.74 59.74 -20.69
C VAL A 145 11.31 59.90 -22.10
N GLN A 146 11.65 61.13 -22.54
CA GLN A 146 12.16 61.34 -23.89
C GLN A 146 13.49 60.63 -24.10
N SER A 147 14.36 60.58 -23.08
CA SER A 147 15.65 59.89 -23.16
C SER A 147 15.51 58.37 -23.36
N VAL A 148 14.67 57.72 -22.55
CA VAL A 148 14.42 56.26 -22.60
C VAL A 148 13.65 55.90 -23.87
N LEU A 149 12.64 56.69 -24.27
CA LEU A 149 11.92 56.45 -25.51
C LEU A 149 12.79 56.72 -26.75
N PHE A 150 13.71 57.70 -26.76
CA PHE A 150 14.69 57.85 -27.85
C PHE A 150 15.66 56.67 -27.93
N LYS A 151 16.11 56.16 -26.77
CA LYS A 151 17.03 55.02 -26.67
C LYS A 151 16.37 53.72 -27.14
N ILE A 152 15.10 53.49 -26.78
CA ILE A 152 14.28 52.39 -27.31
C ILE A 152 14.02 52.59 -28.81
N ALA A 153 13.54 53.77 -29.23
CA ALA A 153 13.19 54.05 -30.63
C ALA A 153 14.40 53.96 -31.58
N GLY A 154 15.58 54.42 -31.15
CA GLY A 154 16.83 54.28 -31.87
C GLY A 154 17.35 52.83 -31.96
N GLN A 155 16.81 51.92 -31.13
CA GLN A 155 17.14 50.49 -31.13
C GLN A 155 16.04 49.60 -31.73
N ILE A 156 14.90 50.15 -32.16
CA ILE A 156 13.82 49.37 -32.81
C ILE A 156 14.35 48.61 -34.03
N GLY A 157 15.21 49.24 -34.85
CA GLY A 157 15.83 48.58 -36.01
C GLY A 157 16.72 47.40 -35.61
N ASP A 158 17.56 47.56 -34.58
CA ASP A 158 18.37 46.47 -34.03
C ASP A 158 17.49 45.33 -33.53
N TRP A 159 16.38 45.62 -32.85
CA TRP A 159 15.45 44.62 -32.32
C TRP A 159 14.71 43.85 -33.41
N GLU A 160 14.34 44.48 -34.52
CA GLU A 160 13.75 43.76 -35.67
C GLU A 160 14.76 42.80 -36.32
N GLU A 161 16.03 43.21 -36.46
CA GLU A 161 17.07 42.32 -36.99
C GLU A 161 17.38 41.17 -36.01
N ILE A 162 17.51 41.47 -34.71
CA ILE A 162 17.67 40.48 -33.64
C ILE A 162 16.50 39.49 -33.63
N ARG A 163 15.24 39.94 -33.73
CA ARG A 163 14.07 39.07 -33.73
C ARG A 163 14.04 38.12 -34.93
N ARG A 164 14.51 38.56 -36.11
CA ARG A 164 14.66 37.69 -37.29
C ARG A 164 15.69 36.59 -37.08
N GLN A 165 16.75 36.85 -36.33
CA GLN A 165 17.83 35.89 -36.07
C GLN A 165 17.57 35.02 -34.82
N ILE A 166 16.85 35.55 -33.83
CA ILE A 166 16.49 34.92 -32.56
C ILE A 166 14.97 35.08 -32.33
N PRO A 167 14.11 34.28 -32.99
CA PRO A 167 12.65 34.33 -32.78
C PRO A 167 12.20 34.07 -31.33
N SER A 168 12.94 33.28 -30.55
CA SER A 168 12.53 32.87 -29.20
C SER A 168 13.69 32.75 -28.21
N PHE A 169 13.49 33.21 -26.97
CA PHE A 169 14.45 33.03 -25.87
C PHE A 169 14.62 31.57 -25.40
N ASN A 170 13.83 30.64 -25.93
CA ASN A 170 14.03 29.21 -25.70
C ASN A 170 15.13 28.61 -26.59
N MET A 171 15.61 29.33 -27.62
CA MET A 171 16.59 28.77 -28.57
C MET A 171 17.91 28.38 -27.89
N ILE A 172 18.52 27.30 -28.37
CA ILE A 172 19.87 26.87 -27.98
C ILE A 172 20.83 27.15 -29.13
N PHE A 173 21.97 27.76 -28.81
CA PHE A 173 23.06 28.00 -29.75
C PHE A 173 24.29 27.18 -29.37
N ILE A 174 25.00 26.69 -30.38
CA ILE A 174 26.19 25.84 -30.28
C ILE A 174 27.38 26.56 -30.92
N PRO A 175 28.51 26.72 -30.22
CA PRO A 175 29.71 27.33 -30.77
C PRO A 175 30.40 26.40 -31.76
N LEU A 176 30.90 26.95 -32.87
CA LEU A 176 31.71 26.24 -33.84
C LEU A 176 33.19 26.29 -33.42
N LYS A 177 33.92 25.18 -33.62
CA LYS A 177 35.23 24.93 -32.98
C LYS A 177 36.38 25.85 -33.41
N GLU A 178 36.21 26.70 -34.43
CA GLU A 178 37.29 27.44 -35.06
C GLU A 178 37.58 28.83 -34.45
N TYR A 179 36.79 29.28 -33.47
CA TYR A 179 36.82 30.67 -32.97
C TYR A 179 37.38 30.84 -31.55
N ALA A 180 38.41 30.07 -31.18
CA ALA A 180 39.10 30.19 -29.89
C ALA A 180 39.93 31.49 -29.73
N THR A 181 40.07 32.30 -30.79
CA THR A 181 40.83 33.55 -30.80
C THR A 181 40.06 34.67 -31.53
N LEU A 182 39.09 35.28 -30.85
CA LEU A 182 38.35 36.45 -31.34
C LEU A 182 39.05 37.75 -30.89
N ASP A 183 39.84 38.34 -31.79
CA ASP A 183 40.43 39.68 -31.64
C ASP A 183 39.61 40.79 -32.34
N PHE A 184 38.35 40.49 -32.70
CA PHE A 184 37.52 41.36 -33.54
C PHE A 184 36.14 41.69 -32.96
N VAL A 185 36.14 42.30 -31.77
CA VAL A 185 35.04 43.15 -31.25
C VAL A 185 35.71 44.35 -30.56
N GLY A 186 35.02 45.50 -30.47
CA GLY A 186 35.57 46.77 -29.98
C GLY A 186 35.94 46.81 -28.50
N THR A 187 36.04 48.03 -27.96
CA THR A 187 36.38 48.41 -26.56
C THR A 187 36.36 47.28 -25.53
N LYS A 188 37.46 47.11 -24.78
CA LYS A 188 37.76 46.04 -23.79
C LYS A 188 36.55 45.39 -23.08
N LEU A 189 35.58 46.20 -22.63
CA LEU A 189 34.32 45.78 -22.00
C LEU A 189 33.49 44.78 -22.85
N GLN A 190 33.48 44.94 -24.18
CA GLN A 190 32.77 44.04 -25.11
C GLN A 190 33.45 42.67 -25.20
N LYS A 191 34.78 42.59 -25.13
CA LYS A 191 35.52 41.32 -25.18
C LYS A 191 35.24 40.45 -23.94
N GLU A 192 35.24 41.05 -22.76
CA GLU A 192 34.91 40.37 -21.48
C GLU A 192 33.45 39.87 -21.47
N ASN A 193 32.51 40.64 -22.02
CA ASN A 193 31.10 40.23 -22.17
C ASN A 193 30.92 39.08 -23.17
N CYS A 194 31.62 39.11 -24.31
CA CYS A 194 31.61 38.02 -25.30
C CYS A 194 32.18 36.72 -24.73
N GLU A 195 33.32 36.77 -24.02
CA GLU A 195 33.89 35.60 -23.35
C GLU A 195 32.96 35.00 -22.30
N THR A 196 32.21 35.85 -21.59
CA THR A 196 31.22 35.42 -20.59
C THR A 196 30.06 34.66 -21.24
N ILE A 197 29.51 35.17 -22.35
CA ILE A 197 28.44 34.49 -23.10
C ILE A 197 28.94 33.17 -23.72
N LEU A 198 30.15 33.15 -24.30
CA LEU A 198 30.75 31.94 -24.88
C LEU A 198 30.95 30.81 -23.86
N LYS A 199 31.27 31.12 -22.59
CA LYS A 199 31.33 30.10 -21.51
C LYS A 199 29.98 29.44 -21.22
N HIS A 200 28.87 30.14 -21.45
CA HIS A 200 27.52 29.63 -21.20
C HIS A 200 26.86 28.99 -22.43
N LEU A 201 27.42 29.20 -23.63
CA LEU A 201 27.02 28.55 -24.89
C LEU A 201 27.55 27.11 -24.97
N ASN A 202 26.98 26.23 -24.15
CA ASN A 202 27.39 24.83 -24.01
C ASN A 202 26.50 23.82 -24.77
N GLY A 203 25.53 24.29 -25.57
CA GLY A 203 24.54 23.44 -26.24
C GLY A 203 23.46 22.83 -25.33
N ILE A 204 23.37 23.28 -24.06
CA ILE A 204 22.37 22.84 -23.07
C ILE A 204 21.56 24.04 -22.55
N ASN A 205 22.18 25.20 -22.38
CA ASN A 205 21.51 26.42 -21.91
C ASN A 205 20.71 27.08 -23.04
N ASP A 206 19.46 27.44 -22.77
CA ASP A 206 18.68 28.31 -23.66
C ASP A 206 19.08 29.79 -23.51
N VAL A 207 18.64 30.69 -24.41
CA VAL A 207 18.95 32.13 -24.31
C VAL A 207 18.46 32.72 -22.97
N SER A 208 17.35 32.22 -22.41
CA SER A 208 16.84 32.65 -21.10
C SER A 208 17.81 32.28 -19.96
N ASP A 209 18.39 31.08 -20.00
CA ASP A 209 19.45 30.65 -19.09
C ASP A 209 20.72 31.50 -19.28
N ILE A 210 21.11 31.82 -20.51
CA ILE A 210 22.30 32.63 -20.79
C ILE A 210 22.13 34.06 -20.25
N ILE A 211 20.95 34.68 -20.41
CA ILE A 211 20.62 35.97 -19.79
C ILE A 211 20.77 35.88 -18.27
N ARG A 212 20.21 34.83 -17.64
CA ARG A 212 20.28 34.64 -16.19
C ARG A 212 21.70 34.39 -15.67
N LEU A 213 22.52 33.63 -16.40
CA LEU A 213 23.85 33.21 -15.97
C LEU A 213 24.93 34.27 -16.24
N SER A 214 24.83 35.00 -17.36
CA SER A 214 25.79 36.05 -17.72
C SER A 214 25.61 37.35 -16.93
N GLN A 215 24.45 37.56 -16.30
CA GLN A 215 24.08 38.79 -15.58
C GLN A 215 24.07 40.06 -16.46
N LEU A 216 24.13 39.91 -17.79
CA LEU A 216 24.03 40.99 -18.76
C LEU A 216 22.56 41.27 -19.12
N SER A 217 22.26 42.49 -19.53
CA SER A 217 20.91 42.86 -19.98
C SER A 217 20.49 42.08 -21.22
N VAL A 218 19.18 41.85 -21.38
CA VAL A 218 18.59 41.10 -22.50
C VAL A 218 19.11 41.62 -23.85
N LEU A 219 19.16 42.95 -24.03
CA LEU A 219 19.69 43.63 -25.21
C LEU A 219 21.14 43.22 -25.51
N ASN A 220 22.02 43.26 -24.52
CA ASN A 220 23.44 42.97 -24.70
C ASN A 220 23.68 41.50 -25.05
N VAL A 221 22.94 40.59 -24.40
CA VAL A 221 23.01 39.15 -24.72
C VAL A 221 22.53 38.89 -26.15
N CYS A 222 21.37 39.43 -26.53
CA CYS A 222 20.83 39.27 -27.88
C CYS A 222 21.71 39.90 -28.96
N LYS A 223 22.27 41.10 -28.74
CA LYS A 223 23.22 41.74 -29.66
C LYS A 223 24.50 40.94 -29.84
N ILE A 224 25.06 40.40 -28.76
CA ILE A 224 26.27 39.57 -28.84
C ILE A 224 25.97 38.25 -29.56
N ILE A 225 24.87 37.56 -29.26
CA ILE A 225 24.48 36.33 -29.97
C ILE A 225 24.19 36.62 -31.46
N SER A 226 23.51 37.72 -31.79
CA SER A 226 23.28 38.16 -33.17
C SER A 226 24.58 38.45 -33.92
N THR A 227 25.54 39.14 -33.29
CA THR A 227 26.87 39.38 -33.85
C THR A 227 27.62 38.05 -34.08
N LEU A 228 27.56 37.13 -33.11
CA LEU A 228 28.16 35.79 -33.22
C LEU A 228 27.51 34.92 -34.31
N LEU A 229 26.22 35.12 -34.61
CA LEU A 229 25.51 34.49 -35.73
C LEU A 229 25.93 35.09 -37.08
N GLN A 230 26.01 36.42 -37.18
CA GLN A 230 26.45 37.11 -38.41
C GLN A 230 27.87 36.73 -38.82
N ILE A 231 28.80 36.57 -37.86
CA ILE A 231 30.17 36.09 -38.14
C ILE A 231 30.27 34.54 -38.21
N ASN A 232 29.15 33.83 -38.12
CA ASN A 232 29.06 32.36 -38.18
C ASN A 232 29.95 31.64 -37.15
N ALA A 233 30.09 32.21 -35.95
CA ALA A 233 30.83 31.61 -34.82
C ALA A 233 29.94 30.71 -33.95
N VAL A 234 28.62 30.96 -33.95
CA VAL A 234 27.61 30.12 -33.31
C VAL A 234 26.53 29.75 -34.32
N ARG A 235 25.86 28.61 -34.13
CA ARG A 235 24.69 28.20 -34.90
C ARG A 235 23.57 27.70 -34.00
N PRO A 236 22.30 27.74 -34.41
CA PRO A 236 21.24 27.05 -33.68
C PRO A 236 21.50 25.53 -33.60
N ALA A 237 21.04 24.92 -32.50
CA ALA A 237 21.11 23.47 -32.29
C ALA A 237 20.25 22.72 -33.33
N ASN A 238 20.75 21.59 -33.83
CA ASN A 238 20.02 20.74 -34.75
C ASN A 238 19.08 19.77 -34.01
N PHE A 239 18.25 19.05 -34.76
CA PHE A 239 17.26 18.10 -34.22
C PHE A 239 17.88 17.03 -33.28
N GLU A 240 19.03 16.46 -33.64
CA GLU A 240 19.68 15.42 -32.83
C GLU A 240 20.32 15.99 -31.56
N GLU A 241 20.83 17.20 -31.63
CA GLU A 241 21.43 17.92 -30.50
C GLU A 241 20.35 18.33 -29.49
N LEU A 242 19.20 18.82 -29.95
CA LEU A 242 18.03 19.10 -29.10
C LEU A 242 17.52 17.82 -28.41
N GLN A 243 17.48 16.68 -29.11
CA GLN A 243 17.13 15.40 -28.49
C GLN A 243 18.16 14.96 -27.43
N LYS A 244 19.46 15.14 -27.67
CA LYS A 244 20.51 14.85 -26.68
C LYS A 244 20.37 15.75 -25.44
N ALA A 245 20.14 17.05 -25.62
CA ALA A 245 19.89 18.00 -24.53
C ALA A 245 18.63 17.63 -23.72
N ALA A 246 17.55 17.19 -24.39
CA ALA A 246 16.34 16.69 -23.74
C ALA A 246 16.60 15.42 -22.91
N MET A 247 17.36 14.45 -23.43
CA MET A 247 17.75 13.23 -22.70
C MET A 247 18.65 13.54 -21.50
N GLU A 248 19.56 14.51 -21.61
CA GLU A 248 20.36 14.96 -20.46
C GLU A 248 19.51 15.63 -19.38
N CYS A 249 18.54 16.46 -19.78
CA CYS A 249 17.59 17.06 -18.83
C CYS A 249 16.73 15.99 -18.15
N GLN A 250 16.32 14.94 -18.86
CA GLN A 250 15.63 13.79 -18.29
C GLN A 250 16.49 13.09 -17.21
N LYS A 251 17.77 12.83 -17.49
CA LYS A 251 18.72 12.25 -16.51
C LYS A 251 18.94 13.15 -15.29
N LYS A 252 18.90 14.47 -15.47
CA LYS A 252 19.02 15.49 -14.41
C LYS A 252 17.68 15.81 -13.72
N ALA A 253 16.60 15.11 -14.02
CA ALA A 253 15.22 15.34 -13.56
C ALA A 253 14.67 16.76 -13.84
N GLN A 254 15.20 17.46 -14.85
CA GLN A 254 14.80 18.81 -15.24
C GLN A 254 13.66 18.78 -16.27
N ILE A 255 12.53 18.20 -15.89
CA ILE A 255 11.44 17.82 -16.82
C ILE A 255 10.84 19.04 -17.56
N GLN A 256 10.78 20.22 -16.93
CA GLN A 256 10.31 21.44 -17.61
C GLN A 256 11.23 21.90 -18.75
N LYS A 257 12.56 21.72 -18.61
CA LYS A 257 13.52 22.01 -19.69
C LYS A 257 13.47 20.95 -20.79
N GLN A 258 13.35 19.67 -20.39
CA GLN A 258 13.14 18.56 -21.31
C GLN A 258 11.93 18.81 -22.22
N ILE A 259 10.79 19.28 -21.69
CA ILE A 259 9.60 19.60 -22.49
C ILE A 259 9.90 20.68 -23.53
N ARG A 260 10.56 21.79 -23.17
CA ARG A 260 10.90 22.87 -24.11
C ARG A 260 11.77 22.36 -25.27
N PHE A 261 12.81 21.60 -24.97
CA PHE A 261 13.71 21.06 -25.99
C PHE A 261 13.02 20.05 -26.90
N LEU A 262 12.08 19.26 -26.37
CA LEU A 262 11.25 18.38 -27.18
C LEU A 262 10.25 19.17 -28.04
N GLU A 263 9.58 20.19 -27.51
CA GLU A 263 8.67 21.08 -28.27
C GLU A 263 9.41 21.75 -29.44
N GLN A 264 10.63 22.28 -29.24
CA GLN A 264 11.46 22.80 -30.32
C GLN A 264 11.93 21.74 -31.33
N SER A 265 12.30 20.54 -30.85
CA SER A 265 12.63 19.45 -31.78
C SER A 265 11.43 19.05 -32.63
N LEU A 266 10.21 19.25 -32.12
CA LEU A 266 8.96 19.05 -32.86
C LEU A 266 8.71 20.18 -33.87
N GLU A 267 9.04 21.43 -33.57
CA GLU A 267 8.97 22.54 -34.56
C GLU A 267 9.87 22.26 -35.77
N LEU A 268 11.10 21.77 -35.56
CA LEU A 268 12.01 21.37 -36.64
C LEU A 268 11.53 20.14 -37.43
N ARG A 269 10.79 19.23 -36.80
CA ARG A 269 10.23 18.02 -37.43
C ARG A 269 8.80 17.76 -36.93
N PRO A 270 7.77 18.49 -37.43
CA PRO A 270 6.40 18.43 -36.92
C PRO A 270 5.77 17.04 -36.96
N ASN A 271 6.28 16.17 -37.84
CA ASN A 271 5.76 14.83 -38.07
C ASN A 271 6.46 13.71 -37.27
N ASN A 272 7.34 14.02 -36.31
CA ASN A 272 8.04 12.99 -35.53
C ASN A 272 7.19 12.41 -34.37
N GLU A 273 6.78 11.15 -34.49
CA GLU A 273 6.00 10.42 -33.49
C GLU A 273 6.74 10.19 -32.17
N GLN A 274 8.02 9.82 -32.22
CA GLN A 274 8.83 9.53 -31.04
C GLN A 274 8.99 10.78 -30.15
N VAL A 275 9.11 11.96 -30.77
CA VAL A 275 9.12 13.25 -30.05
C VAL A 275 7.77 13.53 -29.41
N MET A 276 6.66 13.39 -30.14
CA MET A 276 5.32 13.59 -29.58
C MET A 276 5.04 12.65 -28.39
N LEU A 277 5.46 11.39 -28.47
CA LEU A 277 5.32 10.42 -27.37
C LEU A 277 6.15 10.84 -26.15
N SER A 278 7.38 11.31 -26.38
CA SER A 278 8.26 11.81 -25.32
C SER A 278 7.68 13.06 -24.64
N ILE A 279 7.03 13.96 -25.40
CA ILE A 279 6.33 15.13 -24.87
C ILE A 279 5.12 14.71 -24.03
N ALA A 280 4.30 13.79 -24.54
CA ALA A 280 3.11 13.30 -23.82
C ALA A 280 3.50 12.68 -22.46
N GLN A 281 4.53 11.83 -22.42
CA GLN A 281 5.07 11.23 -21.21
C GLN A 281 5.68 12.25 -20.24
N ALA A 282 6.39 13.27 -20.76
CA ALA A 282 6.94 14.33 -19.92
C ALA A 282 5.82 15.17 -19.27
N TYR A 283 4.76 15.53 -20.01
CA TYR A 283 3.59 16.20 -19.44
C TYR A 283 2.84 15.32 -18.42
N GLU A 284 2.73 14.01 -18.68
CA GLU A 284 2.14 13.03 -17.75
C GLU A 284 2.90 13.03 -16.41
N SER A 285 4.24 13.03 -16.43
CA SER A 285 5.08 13.04 -15.22
C SER A 285 5.02 14.32 -14.36
N ILE A 286 4.61 15.46 -14.95
CA ILE A 286 4.38 16.73 -14.22
C ILE A 286 2.92 16.85 -13.75
N GLY A 287 2.03 15.93 -14.13
CA GLY A 287 0.59 16.03 -13.87
C GLY A 287 -0.16 16.95 -14.84
N GLY A 288 0.46 17.31 -15.97
CA GLY A 288 -0.10 18.16 -17.03
C GLY A 288 -1.11 17.44 -17.93
N GLY A 289 -2.07 16.73 -17.33
CA GLY A 289 -2.92 15.73 -18.01
C GLY A 289 -3.59 16.22 -19.29
N LYS A 290 -4.16 17.43 -19.32
CA LYS A 290 -4.85 17.95 -20.51
C LYS A 290 -3.93 17.97 -21.75
N LYS A 291 -2.71 18.51 -21.60
CA LYS A 291 -1.71 18.56 -22.69
C LYS A 291 -1.22 17.15 -23.06
N ALA A 292 -0.96 16.29 -22.08
CA ALA A 292 -0.58 14.89 -22.36
C ALA A 292 -1.65 14.20 -23.22
N GLY A 293 -2.94 14.37 -22.89
CA GLY A 293 -4.06 13.87 -23.68
C GLY A 293 -4.11 14.44 -25.09
N GLU A 294 -3.90 15.75 -25.28
CA GLU A 294 -3.85 16.40 -26.60
C GLU A 294 -2.75 15.81 -27.51
N TYR A 295 -1.55 15.53 -26.97
CA TYR A 295 -0.49 14.87 -27.73
C TYR A 295 -0.79 13.39 -28.00
N TYR A 296 -1.39 12.66 -27.06
CA TYR A 296 -1.87 11.30 -27.30
C TYR A 296 -2.98 11.24 -28.37
N CYS A 297 -3.87 12.23 -28.47
CA CYS A 297 -4.81 12.35 -29.59
C CYS A 297 -4.10 12.53 -30.93
N LYS A 298 -3.12 13.45 -31.02
CA LYS A 298 -2.35 13.69 -32.26
C LYS A 298 -1.57 12.46 -32.73
N LEU A 299 -1.07 11.65 -31.79
CA LEU A 299 -0.44 10.35 -32.08
C LEU A 299 -1.46 9.33 -32.60
N GLY A 300 -2.59 9.17 -31.92
CA GLY A 300 -3.67 8.28 -32.35
C GLY A 300 -4.17 8.62 -33.76
N ASP A 301 -4.31 9.91 -34.07
CA ASP A 301 -4.79 10.40 -35.37
C ASP A 301 -3.87 10.06 -36.54
N ARG A 302 -2.55 10.07 -36.35
CA ARG A 302 -1.59 9.67 -37.39
C ARG A 302 -1.58 8.17 -37.62
N VAL A 303 -1.53 7.43 -36.53
CA VAL A 303 -1.35 5.98 -36.55
C VAL A 303 -2.68 5.26 -36.86
N PHE A 304 -3.81 5.98 -36.85
CA PHE A 304 -5.18 5.50 -37.10
C PHE A 304 -5.31 4.52 -38.28
N MET A 305 -4.70 4.86 -39.43
CA MET A 305 -4.78 4.05 -40.65
C MET A 305 -3.61 3.05 -40.81
N SER A 306 -2.49 3.24 -40.11
CA SER A 306 -1.25 2.46 -40.29
C SER A 306 -1.06 1.35 -39.25
N ASP A 307 -1.45 1.60 -38.00
CA ASP A 307 -1.55 0.60 -36.94
C ASP A 307 -2.77 0.90 -36.03
N PRO A 308 -3.95 0.36 -36.38
CA PRO A 308 -5.18 0.52 -35.60
C PRO A 308 -5.04 0.13 -34.11
N LYS A 309 -4.13 -0.81 -33.78
CA LYS A 309 -3.93 -1.27 -32.40
C LYS A 309 -3.11 -0.27 -31.58
N ALA A 310 -2.05 0.30 -32.17
CA ALA A 310 -1.32 1.40 -31.54
C ALA A 310 -2.20 2.66 -31.42
N ALA A 311 -2.99 2.99 -32.45
CA ALA A 311 -3.95 4.09 -32.42
C ALA A 311 -4.97 3.94 -31.27
N SER A 312 -5.57 2.75 -31.13
CA SER A 312 -6.47 2.43 -30.02
C SER A 312 -5.82 2.70 -28.66
N LYS A 313 -4.59 2.21 -28.43
CA LYS A 313 -3.84 2.44 -27.19
C LYS A 313 -3.56 3.93 -26.90
N TYR A 314 -3.32 4.75 -27.94
CA TYR A 314 -3.13 6.19 -27.76
C TYR A 314 -4.42 6.92 -27.40
N PHE A 315 -5.55 6.59 -28.04
CA PHE A 315 -6.85 7.20 -27.67
C PHE A 315 -7.35 6.75 -26.30
N GLU A 316 -7.11 5.49 -25.89
CA GLU A 316 -7.41 5.01 -24.53
C GLU A 316 -6.65 5.85 -23.48
N ARG A 317 -5.35 6.12 -23.71
CA ARG A 317 -4.55 7.03 -22.86
C ARG A 317 -5.04 8.48 -22.89
N ALA A 318 -5.45 8.98 -24.05
CA ALA A 318 -5.98 10.34 -24.16
C ALA A 318 -7.27 10.53 -23.34
N ILE A 319 -8.19 9.56 -23.36
CA ILE A 319 -9.43 9.56 -22.57
C ILE A 319 -9.14 9.49 -21.07
N ALA A 320 -8.11 8.75 -20.64
CA ALA A 320 -7.70 8.68 -19.24
C ALA A 320 -7.32 10.05 -18.66
N HIS A 321 -6.78 10.96 -19.48
CA HIS A 321 -6.43 12.32 -19.05
C HIS A 321 -7.48 13.39 -19.39
N ILE A 322 -8.31 13.16 -20.41
CA ILE A 322 -9.37 14.07 -20.85
C ILE A 322 -10.73 13.38 -20.70
N ALA A 323 -11.29 13.43 -19.49
CA ALA A 323 -12.51 12.69 -19.12
C ALA A 323 -13.77 13.04 -19.95
N LYS A 324 -13.80 14.20 -20.62
CA LYS A 324 -14.86 14.64 -21.54
C LYS A 324 -14.44 14.64 -23.03
N ALA A 325 -13.47 13.80 -23.40
CA ALA A 325 -13.00 13.73 -24.78
C ALA A 325 -13.98 12.99 -25.70
N PHE A 326 -14.77 13.76 -26.45
CA PHE A 326 -15.72 13.25 -27.44
C PHE A 326 -15.02 12.59 -28.65
N VAL A 327 -14.20 13.36 -29.38
CA VAL A 327 -13.55 12.94 -30.64
C VAL A 327 -12.69 11.67 -30.50
N PRO A 328 -11.86 11.48 -29.45
CA PRO A 328 -11.11 10.23 -29.27
C PRO A 328 -12.00 9.00 -29.04
N ARG A 329 -13.19 9.18 -28.48
CA ARG A 329 -14.12 8.07 -28.21
C ARG A 329 -14.93 7.69 -29.45
N GLU A 330 -15.29 8.65 -30.31
CA GLU A 330 -15.78 8.36 -31.67
C GLU A 330 -14.74 7.58 -32.48
N LYS A 331 -13.46 8.02 -32.45
CA LYS A 331 -12.37 7.35 -33.16
C LYS A 331 -12.09 5.94 -32.62
N LEU A 332 -12.18 5.72 -31.31
CA LEU A 332 -12.10 4.37 -30.74
C LEU A 332 -13.25 3.48 -31.20
N LEU A 333 -14.48 4.01 -31.29
CA LEU A 333 -15.61 3.23 -31.76
C LEU A 333 -15.41 2.77 -33.21
N ALA A 334 -14.99 3.68 -34.10
CA ALA A 334 -14.65 3.36 -35.49
C ALA A 334 -13.49 2.36 -35.60
N LEU A 335 -12.51 2.41 -34.70
CA LEU A 335 -11.42 1.42 -34.64
C LEU A 335 -11.90 0.05 -34.14
N SER A 336 -12.79 -0.02 -33.15
CA SER A 336 -13.39 -1.31 -32.72
C SER A 336 -14.29 -1.91 -33.79
N GLU A 337 -15.07 -1.09 -34.51
CA GLU A 337 -15.85 -1.53 -35.69
C GLU A 337 -14.94 -2.08 -36.80
N HIS A 338 -13.74 -1.52 -36.99
CA HIS A 338 -12.78 -1.99 -38.01
C HIS A 338 -11.95 -3.21 -37.56
N LEU A 339 -11.87 -3.48 -36.25
CA LEU A 339 -11.11 -4.57 -35.67
C LEU A 339 -11.98 -5.80 -35.29
N ASP A 340 -13.29 -5.74 -35.55
CA ASP A 340 -14.30 -6.73 -35.13
C ASP A 340 -14.23 -7.08 -33.63
N ASP A 341 -13.92 -6.08 -32.78
CA ASP A 341 -13.84 -6.24 -31.31
C ASP A 341 -15.20 -5.88 -30.68
N GLU A 342 -16.12 -6.85 -30.70
CA GLU A 342 -17.51 -6.67 -30.24
C GLU A 342 -17.61 -6.13 -28.79
N GLU A 343 -16.77 -6.61 -27.87
CA GLU A 343 -16.79 -6.16 -26.47
C GLU A 343 -16.40 -4.68 -26.34
N LYS A 344 -15.34 -4.25 -27.02
CA LYS A 344 -14.93 -2.83 -27.03
C LYS A 344 -15.93 -1.97 -27.79
N GLU A 345 -16.47 -2.45 -28.89
CA GLU A 345 -17.46 -1.72 -29.70
C GLU A 345 -18.70 -1.39 -28.86
N ILE A 346 -19.26 -2.41 -28.20
CA ILE A 346 -20.40 -2.27 -27.29
C ILE A 346 -20.06 -1.32 -26.13
N TYR A 347 -18.88 -1.45 -25.53
CA TYR A 347 -18.44 -0.57 -24.43
C TYR A 347 -18.30 0.90 -24.85
N HIS A 348 -17.64 1.18 -25.98
CA HIS A 348 -17.43 2.53 -26.46
C HIS A 348 -18.74 3.18 -26.90
N ALA A 349 -19.63 2.45 -27.58
CA ALA A 349 -20.96 2.93 -27.97
C ALA A 349 -21.83 3.29 -26.76
N LYS A 350 -21.94 2.41 -25.75
CA LYS A 350 -22.71 2.69 -24.51
C LYS A 350 -22.21 3.92 -23.78
N MET A 351 -20.90 4.15 -23.75
CA MET A 351 -20.31 5.33 -23.11
C MET A 351 -20.45 6.60 -23.96
N LEU A 352 -20.43 6.49 -25.29
CA LEU A 352 -20.65 7.62 -26.19
C LEU A 352 -22.12 8.11 -26.12
N ALA A 353 -23.09 7.19 -26.05
CA ALA A 353 -24.50 7.52 -25.81
C ALA A 353 -24.73 8.33 -24.52
N ARG A 354 -23.99 8.01 -23.44
CA ARG A 354 -24.02 8.78 -22.19
C ARG A 354 -23.43 10.19 -22.34
N LEU A 355 -22.30 10.32 -23.04
CA LEU A 355 -21.70 11.63 -23.31
C LEU A 355 -22.59 12.51 -24.21
N TYR A 356 -23.27 11.92 -25.19
CA TYR A 356 -24.27 12.63 -26.00
C TYR A 356 -25.43 13.19 -25.15
N LYS A 357 -25.88 12.43 -24.14
CA LYS A 357 -26.89 12.88 -23.17
C LYS A 357 -26.37 14.04 -22.31
N ASP A 358 -25.15 13.92 -21.78
CA ASP A 358 -24.53 14.93 -20.90
C ASP A 358 -24.25 16.27 -21.60
N GLU A 359 -23.82 16.22 -22.87
CA GLU A 359 -23.57 17.42 -23.70
C GLU A 359 -24.82 17.86 -24.51
N GLN A 360 -26.00 17.28 -24.23
CA GLN A 360 -27.31 17.62 -24.81
C GLN A 360 -27.46 17.44 -26.34
N VAL A 361 -26.60 16.61 -26.97
CA VAL A 361 -26.65 16.30 -28.41
C VAL A 361 -27.47 15.03 -28.65
N TYR A 362 -28.78 15.12 -28.37
CA TYR A 362 -29.66 13.94 -28.30
C TYR A 362 -29.81 13.19 -29.63
N ASP A 363 -29.89 13.89 -30.77
CA ASP A 363 -30.21 13.24 -32.05
C ASP A 363 -29.10 12.27 -32.51
N LYS A 364 -27.83 12.62 -32.32
CA LYS A 364 -26.69 11.71 -32.56
C LYS A 364 -26.69 10.52 -31.59
N GLY A 365 -27.11 10.73 -30.34
CA GLY A 365 -27.26 9.66 -29.36
C GLY A 365 -28.35 8.68 -29.75
N VAL A 366 -29.48 9.18 -30.27
CA VAL A 366 -30.60 8.38 -30.79
C VAL A 366 -30.15 7.57 -32.00
N GLU A 367 -29.52 8.21 -33.00
CA GLU A 367 -28.97 7.55 -34.19
C GLU A 367 -28.00 6.41 -33.83
N LEU A 368 -27.07 6.68 -32.91
CA LEU A 368 -26.14 5.67 -32.40
C LEU A 368 -26.88 4.51 -31.73
N CYS A 369 -27.81 4.79 -30.81
CA CYS A 369 -28.55 3.74 -30.11
C CYS A 369 -29.38 2.89 -31.09
N THR A 370 -30.09 3.49 -32.05
CA THR A 370 -30.87 2.75 -33.06
C THR A 370 -29.96 1.83 -33.89
N ARG A 371 -28.84 2.34 -34.43
CA ARG A 371 -27.87 1.54 -35.20
C ARG A 371 -27.35 0.33 -34.42
N TYR A 372 -27.12 0.49 -33.11
CA TYR A 372 -26.61 -0.57 -32.25
C TYR A 372 -27.70 -1.52 -31.72
N ILE A 373 -28.95 -1.10 -31.65
CA ILE A 373 -30.11 -1.98 -31.39
C ILE A 373 -30.34 -2.92 -32.57
N ASP A 374 -30.21 -2.42 -33.80
CA ASP A 374 -30.35 -3.23 -35.01
C ASP A 374 -29.17 -4.21 -35.17
N LYS A 375 -27.93 -3.76 -34.87
CA LYS A 375 -26.73 -4.63 -34.92
C LYS A 375 -26.68 -5.66 -33.79
N TYR A 376 -27.11 -5.31 -32.58
CA TYR A 376 -27.07 -6.18 -31.40
C TYR A 376 -28.44 -6.27 -30.68
N PRO A 377 -29.45 -6.97 -31.25
CA PRO A 377 -30.80 -7.03 -30.68
C PRO A 377 -30.89 -7.65 -29.27
N SER A 378 -29.89 -8.43 -28.87
CA SER A 378 -29.76 -9.02 -27.52
C SER A 378 -29.31 -8.01 -26.44
N GLU A 379 -28.68 -6.90 -26.83
CA GLU A 379 -28.10 -5.92 -25.91
C GLU A 379 -29.13 -4.84 -25.50
N LEU A 380 -29.97 -5.20 -24.52
CA LEU A 380 -31.06 -4.35 -24.01
C LEU A 380 -30.60 -3.00 -23.42
N ASP A 381 -29.32 -2.86 -23.06
CA ASP A 381 -28.71 -1.62 -22.58
C ASP A 381 -28.82 -0.47 -23.59
N PHE A 382 -28.80 -0.75 -24.91
CA PHE A 382 -28.98 0.30 -25.92
C PHE A 382 -30.43 0.78 -25.99
N ARG A 383 -31.41 -0.09 -25.76
CA ARG A 383 -32.84 0.30 -25.61
C ARG A 383 -33.06 1.13 -24.35
N TYR A 384 -32.40 0.79 -23.24
CA TYR A 384 -32.41 1.65 -22.05
C TYR A 384 -31.81 3.03 -22.31
N ALA A 385 -30.67 3.11 -23.01
CA ALA A 385 -30.05 4.38 -23.38
C ALA A 385 -30.96 5.21 -24.31
N LEU A 386 -31.66 4.56 -25.25
CA LEU A 386 -32.62 5.19 -26.16
C LEU A 386 -33.84 5.77 -25.40
N ILE A 387 -34.43 5.00 -24.48
CA ILE A 387 -35.52 5.46 -23.59
C ILE A 387 -35.06 6.67 -22.75
N ASP A 388 -33.85 6.61 -22.19
CA ASP A 388 -33.24 7.71 -21.42
C ASP A 388 -33.04 8.98 -22.26
N LEU A 389 -32.63 8.84 -23.52
CA LEU A 389 -32.45 9.95 -24.47
C LEU A 389 -33.79 10.54 -24.91
N TYR A 390 -34.81 9.72 -25.19
CA TYR A 390 -36.16 10.20 -25.50
C TYR A 390 -36.83 10.89 -24.31
N SER A 391 -36.66 10.37 -23.09
CA SER A 391 -37.12 11.04 -21.86
C SER A 391 -36.43 12.40 -21.68
N SER A 392 -35.11 12.46 -21.88
CA SER A 392 -34.34 13.72 -21.79
C SER A 392 -34.72 14.76 -22.86
N SER A 393 -35.04 14.30 -24.07
CA SER A 393 -35.54 15.15 -25.17
C SER A 393 -37.06 15.39 -25.13
N LYS A 394 -37.75 14.96 -24.07
CA LYS A 394 -39.21 15.12 -23.85
C LYS A 394 -40.10 14.48 -24.93
N LYS A 395 -39.58 13.46 -25.63
CA LYS A 395 -40.26 12.66 -26.66
C LYS A 395 -41.07 11.52 -26.00
N ILE A 396 -42.17 11.87 -25.32
CA ILE A 396 -42.90 10.95 -24.42
C ILE A 396 -43.56 9.78 -25.16
N GLU A 397 -44.07 9.99 -26.37
CA GLU A 397 -44.70 8.92 -27.18
C GLU A 397 -43.68 7.80 -27.49
N GLN A 398 -42.48 8.19 -27.92
CA GLN A 398 -41.37 7.26 -28.22
C GLN A 398 -40.84 6.55 -26.94
N VAL A 399 -40.89 7.21 -25.78
CA VAL A 399 -40.57 6.57 -24.48
C VAL A 399 -41.53 5.43 -24.19
N ILE A 400 -42.83 5.61 -24.45
CA ILE A 400 -43.86 4.59 -24.17
C ILE A 400 -43.70 3.41 -25.13
N GLU A 401 -43.53 3.66 -26.43
CA GLU A 401 -43.37 2.63 -27.47
C GLU A 401 -42.16 1.71 -27.23
N GLU A 402 -40.98 2.29 -26.95
CA GLU A 402 -39.77 1.52 -26.62
C GLU A 402 -39.89 0.81 -25.26
N SER A 403 -40.55 1.42 -24.27
CA SER A 403 -40.78 0.76 -22.97
C SER A 403 -41.75 -0.42 -23.08
N GLN A 404 -42.79 -0.33 -23.91
CA GLN A 404 -43.69 -1.45 -24.21
C GLN A 404 -42.96 -2.59 -24.93
N THR A 405 -42.11 -2.25 -25.91
CA THR A 405 -41.26 -3.21 -26.62
C THR A 405 -40.33 -3.94 -25.64
N LEU A 406 -39.69 -3.21 -24.72
CA LEU A 406 -38.84 -3.77 -23.68
C LEU A 406 -39.63 -4.64 -22.67
N ALA A 407 -40.84 -4.25 -22.29
CA ALA A 407 -41.71 -5.04 -21.43
C ALA A 407 -42.06 -6.40 -22.09
N ASN A 408 -42.41 -6.40 -23.38
CA ASN A 408 -42.70 -7.62 -24.13
C ASN A 408 -41.50 -8.60 -24.15
N ILE A 409 -40.27 -8.08 -24.29
CA ILE A 409 -39.04 -8.89 -24.23
C ILE A 409 -38.84 -9.50 -22.82
N TYR A 410 -39.14 -8.77 -21.75
CA TYR A 410 -39.05 -9.31 -20.39
C TYR A 410 -40.15 -10.31 -20.04
N GLU A 411 -41.34 -10.18 -20.64
CA GLU A 411 -42.41 -11.17 -20.54
C GLU A 411 -42.01 -12.48 -21.23
N GLN A 412 -41.55 -12.41 -22.48
CA GLN A 412 -41.10 -13.58 -23.26
C GLN A 412 -39.91 -14.30 -22.61
N SER A 413 -38.97 -13.55 -22.03
CA SER A 413 -37.82 -14.12 -21.29
C SER A 413 -38.17 -14.55 -19.85
N ASN A 414 -39.43 -14.46 -19.42
CA ASN A 414 -39.94 -14.82 -18.09
C ASN A 414 -39.19 -14.09 -16.94
N ARG A 415 -38.66 -12.89 -17.20
CA ARG A 415 -37.91 -12.07 -16.23
C ARG A 415 -38.86 -11.17 -15.45
N ILE A 416 -39.59 -11.79 -14.50
CA ILE A 416 -40.70 -11.20 -13.73
C ILE A 416 -40.37 -9.84 -13.07
N ARG A 417 -39.12 -9.61 -12.61
CA ARG A 417 -38.72 -8.35 -11.96
C ARG A 417 -38.47 -7.20 -12.96
N PRO A 418 -37.55 -7.30 -13.94
CA PRO A 418 -37.40 -6.28 -14.97
C PRO A 418 -38.69 -5.98 -15.74
N TYR A 419 -39.54 -6.99 -15.95
CA TYR A 419 -40.88 -6.80 -16.53
C TYR A 419 -41.74 -5.85 -15.69
N LEU A 420 -41.83 -6.10 -14.38
CA LEU A 420 -42.57 -5.25 -13.44
C LEU A 420 -41.99 -3.84 -13.36
N GLU A 421 -40.66 -3.70 -13.28
CA GLU A 421 -39.98 -2.39 -13.24
C GLU A 421 -40.23 -1.57 -14.53
N THR A 422 -40.32 -2.24 -15.69
CA THR A 422 -40.63 -1.58 -16.97
C THR A 422 -42.10 -1.16 -17.05
N LEU A 423 -43.03 -2.00 -16.57
CA LEU A 423 -44.46 -1.65 -16.46
C LEU A 423 -44.71 -0.51 -15.48
N GLU A 424 -43.97 -0.43 -14.37
CA GLU A 424 -44.04 0.69 -13.43
C GLU A 424 -43.55 2.01 -14.06
N LYS A 425 -42.45 1.98 -14.82
CA LYS A 425 -42.00 3.15 -15.60
C LYS A 425 -43.03 3.64 -16.61
N ILE A 426 -43.75 2.73 -17.29
CA ILE A 426 -44.83 3.12 -18.20
C ILE A 426 -45.92 3.88 -17.43
N LEU A 427 -46.31 3.38 -16.24
CA LEU A 427 -47.31 4.04 -15.37
C LEU A 427 -46.88 5.41 -14.83
N GLU A 428 -45.60 5.79 -14.85
CA GLU A 428 -45.16 7.16 -14.53
C GLU A 428 -45.59 8.16 -15.61
N TYR A 429 -45.65 7.73 -16.88
CA TYR A 429 -46.04 8.56 -18.03
C TYR A 429 -47.53 8.38 -18.40
N THR A 430 -48.09 7.19 -18.20
CA THR A 430 -49.52 6.88 -18.42
C THR A 430 -50.22 6.44 -17.12
N PRO A 431 -50.35 7.35 -16.13
CA PRO A 431 -50.86 6.99 -14.80
C PRO A 431 -52.33 6.53 -14.77
N ASP A 432 -53.08 6.61 -15.87
CA ASP A 432 -54.47 6.16 -15.95
C ASP A 432 -54.66 4.77 -16.61
N ASP A 433 -53.59 4.10 -17.04
CA ASP A 433 -53.69 2.76 -17.63
C ASP A 433 -54.17 1.71 -16.60
N ILE A 434 -55.40 1.21 -16.80
CA ILE A 434 -56.07 0.26 -15.90
C ILE A 434 -55.54 -1.17 -16.08
N GLU A 435 -55.06 -1.53 -17.27
CA GLU A 435 -54.60 -2.89 -17.57
C GLU A 435 -53.21 -3.13 -16.98
N ILE A 436 -52.30 -2.18 -17.18
CA ILE A 436 -50.94 -2.23 -16.62
C ILE A 436 -50.99 -2.19 -15.08
N LYS A 437 -51.90 -1.41 -14.47
CA LYS A 437 -52.14 -1.45 -13.00
C LYS A 437 -52.60 -2.82 -12.50
N LYS A 438 -53.46 -3.54 -13.25
CA LYS A 438 -53.90 -4.89 -12.85
C LYS A 438 -52.75 -5.91 -12.98
N LEU A 439 -51.93 -5.79 -14.02
CA LEU A 439 -50.77 -6.65 -14.26
C LEU A 439 -49.68 -6.48 -13.18
N THR A 440 -49.29 -5.25 -12.86
CA THR A 440 -48.29 -4.94 -11.82
C THR A 440 -48.70 -5.47 -10.43
N ILE A 441 -49.98 -5.35 -10.04
CA ILE A 441 -50.52 -5.93 -8.79
C ILE A 441 -50.44 -7.47 -8.80
N LYS A 442 -50.74 -8.12 -9.94
CA LYS A 442 -50.67 -9.58 -10.10
C LYS A 442 -49.23 -10.09 -9.97
N LEU A 443 -48.27 -9.39 -10.58
CA LEU A 443 -46.84 -9.72 -10.54
C LEU A 443 -46.24 -9.54 -9.15
N HIS A 444 -46.57 -8.45 -8.44
CA HIS A 444 -46.19 -8.24 -7.03
C HIS A 444 -46.58 -9.41 -6.13
N ARG A 445 -47.80 -9.95 -6.29
CA ARG A 445 -48.26 -11.12 -5.53
C ARG A 445 -47.43 -12.37 -5.86
N LYS A 446 -47.08 -12.60 -7.14
CA LYS A 446 -46.25 -13.73 -7.58
C LYS A 446 -44.85 -13.70 -6.96
N ILE A 447 -44.17 -12.54 -7.00
CA ILE A 447 -42.83 -12.34 -6.38
C ILE A 447 -42.87 -12.58 -4.87
N LYS A 448 -43.92 -12.12 -4.18
CA LYS A 448 -44.08 -12.30 -2.73
C LYS A 448 -44.20 -13.78 -2.34
N MET A 449 -44.87 -14.59 -3.16
CA MET A 449 -45.04 -16.04 -2.92
C MET A 449 -43.75 -16.85 -3.14
N GLU A 450 -42.93 -16.49 -4.13
CA GLU A 450 -41.66 -17.18 -4.39
C GLU A 450 -40.67 -17.06 -3.22
N LYS A 451 -40.60 -15.89 -2.56
CA LYS A 451 -39.80 -15.68 -1.35
C LYS A 451 -40.24 -16.55 -0.16
N TYR A 452 -41.54 -16.83 -0.01
CA TYR A 452 -42.05 -17.66 1.09
C TYR A 452 -41.71 -19.16 0.91
N ARG A 453 -41.69 -19.64 -0.34
CA ARG A 453 -41.49 -21.07 -0.65
C ARG A 453 -40.07 -21.55 -0.34
N THR A 454 -39.05 -20.73 -0.60
CA THR A 454 -37.64 -21.05 -0.30
C THR A 454 -37.37 -21.09 1.21
N TRP A 455 -37.98 -20.18 1.97
CA TRP A 455 -37.84 -20.13 3.44
C TRP A 455 -38.36 -21.41 4.10
N ILE A 456 -39.56 -21.86 3.71
CA ILE A 456 -40.19 -23.10 4.22
C ILE A 456 -39.32 -24.34 3.97
N ILE A 457 -38.76 -24.48 2.75
CA ILE A 457 -37.93 -25.64 2.38
C ILE A 457 -36.60 -25.64 3.15
N SER A 458 -36.00 -24.48 3.40
CA SER A 458 -34.76 -24.39 4.19
C SER A 458 -34.96 -24.73 5.67
N GLY A 459 -36.11 -24.34 6.25
CA GLY A 459 -36.43 -24.60 7.66
C GLY A 459 -36.61 -26.10 7.96
N THR A 460 -37.31 -26.83 7.08
CA THR A 460 -37.57 -28.27 7.29
C THR A 460 -36.31 -29.12 7.15
N ALA A 461 -35.45 -28.85 6.17
CA ALA A 461 -34.18 -29.57 6.00
C ALA A 461 -33.26 -29.42 7.22
N THR A 462 -33.16 -28.21 7.78
CA THR A 462 -32.31 -27.92 8.94
C THR A 462 -32.80 -28.64 10.21
N GLY A 463 -34.12 -28.71 10.42
CA GLY A 463 -34.70 -29.43 11.56
C GLY A 463 -34.46 -30.95 11.53
N ILE A 464 -34.54 -31.56 10.35
CA ILE A 464 -34.28 -33.01 10.17
C ILE A 464 -32.82 -33.34 10.49
N PHE A 465 -31.88 -32.50 10.04
CA PHE A 465 -30.45 -32.72 10.27
C PHE A 465 -30.07 -32.69 11.77
N LEU A 466 -30.61 -31.71 12.51
CA LEU A 466 -30.38 -31.58 13.96
C LEU A 466 -30.94 -32.78 14.74
N PHE A 467 -32.09 -33.31 14.34
CA PHE A 467 -32.70 -34.48 14.98
C PHE A 467 -31.86 -35.76 14.80
N LEU A 468 -31.35 -35.99 13.58
CA LEU A 468 -30.49 -37.14 13.28
C LEU A 468 -29.15 -37.08 14.04
N PHE A 469 -28.55 -35.88 14.14
CA PHE A 469 -27.30 -35.69 14.90
C PHE A 469 -27.48 -36.01 16.40
N MET A 470 -28.60 -35.57 16.99
CA MET A 470 -28.92 -35.85 18.40
C MET A 470 -29.08 -37.36 18.68
N MET A 471 -29.76 -38.08 17.79
CA MET A 471 -29.92 -39.54 17.89
C MET A 471 -28.59 -40.29 17.78
N TYR A 472 -27.70 -39.85 16.88
CA TYR A 472 -26.37 -40.45 16.74
C TYR A 472 -25.50 -40.25 17.99
N TYR A 473 -25.50 -39.04 18.58
CA TYR A 473 -24.75 -38.74 19.80
C TYR A 473 -25.19 -39.61 20.99
N LEU A 474 -26.50 -39.78 21.19
CA LEU A 474 -27.05 -40.63 22.25
C LEU A 474 -26.66 -42.11 22.09
N TYR A 475 -26.65 -42.61 20.86
CA TYR A 475 -26.21 -43.98 20.57
C TYR A 475 -24.72 -44.19 20.85
N TYR A 476 -23.87 -43.25 20.39
CA TYR A 476 -22.41 -43.29 20.60
C TYR A 476 -22.06 -43.35 22.10
N GLU A 477 -22.67 -42.48 22.91
CA GLU A 477 -22.40 -42.43 24.34
C GLU A 477 -22.89 -43.68 25.09
N PHE A 478 -24.07 -44.22 24.72
CA PHE A 478 -24.59 -45.45 25.32
C PHE A 478 -23.68 -46.67 25.07
N SER A 479 -23.17 -46.82 23.84
CA SER A 479 -22.24 -47.90 23.48
C SER A 479 -20.93 -47.84 24.28
N ALA A 480 -20.36 -46.65 24.45
CA ALA A 480 -19.14 -46.43 25.22
C ALA A 480 -19.30 -46.83 26.70
N ARG A 481 -20.43 -46.46 27.33
CA ARG A 481 -20.71 -46.82 28.73
C ARG A 481 -20.72 -48.33 28.95
N ASN A 482 -21.31 -49.07 28.02
CA ASN A 482 -21.49 -50.52 28.15
C ASN A 482 -20.16 -51.28 28.07
N LEU A 483 -19.23 -50.83 27.22
CA LEU A 483 -17.88 -51.40 27.13
C LEU A 483 -17.06 -51.19 28.41
N TYR A 484 -17.18 -50.03 29.06
CA TYR A 484 -16.47 -49.74 30.31
C TYR A 484 -16.89 -50.68 31.46
N TYR A 485 -18.19 -50.88 31.65
CA TYR A 485 -18.69 -51.79 32.68
C TYR A 485 -18.28 -53.25 32.43
N ASN A 486 -18.18 -53.67 31.16
CA ASN A 486 -17.65 -54.99 30.82
C ASN A 486 -16.17 -55.12 31.22
N ALA A 487 -15.32 -54.14 30.88
CA ALA A 487 -13.90 -54.16 31.27
C ALA A 487 -13.72 -54.29 32.78
N LYS A 488 -14.49 -53.53 33.56
CA LYS A 488 -14.41 -53.50 35.03
C LYS A 488 -14.79 -54.82 35.70
N ASN A 489 -15.67 -55.62 35.08
CA ASN A 489 -15.99 -56.96 35.58
C ASN A 489 -14.81 -57.95 35.41
N PHE A 490 -14.01 -57.81 34.35
CA PHE A 490 -12.87 -58.71 34.06
C PHE A 490 -11.63 -58.46 34.93
N GLU A 491 -11.50 -57.30 35.58
CA GLU A 491 -10.40 -57.01 36.51
C GLU A 491 -10.25 -58.10 37.59
N SER A 492 -11.37 -58.66 38.03
CA SER A 492 -11.45 -59.68 39.09
C SER A 492 -11.00 -61.09 38.66
N SER A 493 -10.95 -61.38 37.36
CA SER A 493 -10.84 -62.75 36.83
C SER A 493 -9.66 -62.95 35.87
N SER A 494 -9.28 -61.94 35.09
CA SER A 494 -8.18 -62.04 34.12
C SER A 494 -7.58 -60.66 33.84
N HIS A 495 -6.45 -60.36 34.48
CA HIS A 495 -5.81 -59.05 34.41
C HIS A 495 -5.38 -58.69 32.97
N GLN A 496 -4.97 -59.67 32.14
CA GLN A 496 -4.60 -59.44 30.74
C GLN A 496 -5.80 -59.11 29.83
N GLU A 497 -6.97 -59.70 30.08
CA GLU A 497 -8.16 -59.46 29.26
C GLU A 497 -8.84 -58.12 29.63
N ALA A 498 -8.85 -57.76 30.91
CA ALA A 498 -9.30 -56.45 31.37
C ALA A 498 -8.51 -55.31 30.71
N GLN A 499 -7.16 -55.43 30.66
CA GLN A 499 -6.30 -54.44 30.01
C GLN A 499 -6.69 -54.21 28.54
N ARG A 500 -6.95 -55.30 27.80
CA ARG A 500 -7.27 -55.24 26.37
C ARG A 500 -8.61 -54.55 26.07
N ILE A 501 -9.63 -54.73 26.92
CA ILE A 501 -10.95 -54.10 26.72
C ILE A 501 -10.87 -52.59 27.01
N TYR A 502 -10.09 -52.18 28.02
CA TYR A 502 -9.83 -50.76 28.27
C TYR A 502 -9.09 -50.10 27.10
N GLU A 503 -8.07 -50.76 26.52
CA GLU A 503 -7.36 -50.24 25.34
C GLU A 503 -8.30 -50.05 24.13
N ILE A 504 -9.22 -50.99 23.86
CA ILE A 504 -10.23 -50.86 22.78
C ILE A 504 -11.20 -49.69 23.01
N LEU A 505 -11.65 -49.48 24.26
CA LEU A 505 -12.56 -48.37 24.58
C LEU A 505 -11.90 -47.01 24.34
N LEU A 506 -10.63 -46.87 24.71
CA LEU A 506 -9.85 -45.63 24.53
C LEU A 506 -9.60 -45.31 23.04
N GLU A 507 -9.50 -46.32 22.18
CA GLU A 507 -9.34 -46.12 20.72
C GLU A 507 -10.66 -45.79 20.01
N GLN A 508 -11.75 -46.50 20.30
CA GLN A 508 -13.00 -46.38 19.51
C GLN A 508 -13.95 -45.28 20.02
N TYR A 509 -13.96 -44.99 21.32
CA TYR A 509 -14.95 -44.11 21.95
C TYR A 509 -14.34 -42.88 22.64
N ALA A 510 -13.24 -42.35 22.07
CA ALA A 510 -12.39 -41.32 22.65
C ALA A 510 -13.08 -39.99 23.07
N TRP A 511 -14.29 -39.70 22.59
CA TRP A 511 -15.06 -38.49 22.96
C TRP A 511 -16.17 -38.75 24.00
N SER A 512 -16.24 -39.96 24.55
CA SER A 512 -17.22 -40.31 25.59
C SER A 512 -16.83 -39.78 26.97
N SER A 513 -17.83 -39.45 27.80
CA SER A 513 -17.61 -38.93 29.16
C SER A 513 -16.98 -39.91 30.16
N ILE A 514 -16.75 -41.17 29.75
CA ILE A 514 -16.23 -42.26 30.60
C ILE A 514 -14.75 -42.60 30.35
N VAL A 515 -14.17 -42.09 29.25
CA VAL A 515 -12.79 -42.35 28.79
C VAL A 515 -11.74 -42.05 29.87
N GLU A 516 -11.95 -41.01 30.66
CA GLU A 516 -11.00 -40.55 31.69
C GLU A 516 -10.86 -41.57 32.84
N ASN A 517 -11.99 -42.10 33.33
CA ASN A 517 -12.02 -43.15 34.36
C ASN A 517 -11.36 -44.46 33.88
N ALA A 518 -11.54 -44.81 32.60
CA ALA A 518 -10.95 -46.01 32.00
C ALA A 518 -9.41 -45.95 31.93
N ARG A 519 -8.84 -44.75 31.82
CA ARG A 519 -7.39 -44.56 31.77
C ARG A 519 -6.72 -44.76 33.13
N GLU A 520 -7.36 -44.33 34.22
CA GLU A 520 -6.81 -44.46 35.57
C GLU A 520 -6.75 -45.92 36.07
N ASP A 521 -7.77 -46.73 35.74
CA ASP A 521 -7.83 -48.12 36.22
C ASP A 521 -6.81 -49.03 35.50
N LEU A 522 -6.53 -48.80 34.22
CA LEU A 522 -5.52 -49.55 33.47
C LEU A 522 -4.08 -49.32 33.99
N GLN A 523 -3.79 -48.14 34.55
CA GLN A 523 -2.44 -47.83 35.04
C GLN A 523 -2.07 -48.68 36.27
N LYS A 524 -3.02 -48.89 37.19
CA LYS A 524 -2.82 -49.64 38.46
C LYS A 524 -2.47 -51.12 38.23
N LEU A 525 -2.91 -51.68 37.10
CA LEU A 525 -2.83 -53.11 36.81
C LEU A 525 -1.45 -53.53 36.25
N LYS A 526 -0.73 -52.62 35.59
CA LYS A 526 0.62 -52.88 35.04
C LYS A 526 1.69 -52.98 36.14
N GLU A 527 1.52 -52.26 37.25
CA GLU A 527 2.49 -52.21 38.37
C GLU A 527 2.59 -53.53 39.16
N GLN A 528 1.61 -54.44 39.05
CA GLN A 528 1.59 -55.70 39.81
C GLN A 528 2.44 -56.82 39.18
N ILE A 529 2.81 -56.72 37.90
CA ILE A 529 3.37 -57.84 37.13
C ILE A 529 4.90 -57.95 37.24
N GLU A 530 5.62 -56.85 37.52
CA GLU A 530 7.10 -56.80 37.48
C GLU A 530 7.83 -57.49 38.66
N LYS A 531 7.12 -58.11 39.63
CA LYS A 531 7.71 -58.42 40.94
C LYS A 531 8.37 -59.80 41.11
N ASN A 532 8.31 -60.68 40.11
CA ASN A 532 8.81 -62.06 40.21
C ASN A 532 9.73 -62.46 39.04
N GLU A 533 11.06 -62.46 39.24
CA GLU A 533 11.99 -63.55 38.85
C GLU A 533 13.48 -63.19 39.02
N LYS A 534 14.19 -63.99 39.86
CA LYS A 534 15.65 -64.03 40.17
C LYS A 534 15.91 -65.06 41.30
N VAL A 535 17.07 -65.71 41.49
CA VAL A 535 18.37 -65.71 40.76
C VAL A 535 19.13 -67.04 40.99
N VAL A 536 19.76 -67.59 39.93
CA VAL A 536 21.07 -68.33 39.88
C VAL A 536 21.39 -69.50 40.85
N VAL A 537 21.50 -70.71 40.27
CA VAL A 537 22.67 -71.67 40.22
C VAL A 537 23.65 -71.73 41.43
N ASP A 538 23.97 -72.93 41.98
CA ASP A 538 25.17 -73.72 41.59
C ASP A 538 25.39 -75.11 42.27
N ILE A 539 26.33 -75.85 41.67
CA ILE A 539 26.99 -77.16 41.93
C ILE A 539 27.23 -77.60 43.39
N THR A 540 27.04 -78.92 43.63
CA THR A 540 28.05 -79.77 44.32
C THR A 540 27.99 -81.22 43.81
N LYS A 541 29.05 -81.70 43.12
CA LYS A 541 29.21 -83.13 42.78
C LYS A 541 30.69 -83.57 42.84
N ASP A 542 31.43 -82.99 43.79
CA ASP A 542 32.90 -82.90 43.71
C ASP A 542 33.67 -83.81 44.67
N PHE A 543 33.01 -84.52 45.58
CA PHE A 543 33.74 -85.30 46.60
C PHE A 543 34.28 -86.64 46.09
N GLU A 544 33.57 -87.35 45.20
CA GLU A 544 34.11 -88.56 44.55
C GLU A 544 35.19 -88.22 43.49
N ARG A 545 35.11 -87.01 42.92
CA ARG A 545 36.16 -86.43 42.06
C ARG A 545 37.49 -86.30 42.80
N PHE A 546 37.46 -86.00 44.10
CA PHE A 546 38.61 -85.55 44.88
C PHE A 546 39.75 -86.57 45.00
N VAL A 547 39.43 -87.86 45.16
CA VAL A 547 40.46 -88.91 45.31
C VAL A 547 41.03 -89.36 43.96
N PHE A 548 40.19 -89.43 42.92
CA PHE A 548 40.68 -89.67 41.55
C PHE A 548 41.54 -88.51 41.03
N GLN A 549 41.16 -87.26 41.38
CA GLN A 549 41.94 -86.06 41.08
C GLN A 549 43.38 -86.14 41.61
N LYS A 550 43.68 -86.77 42.75
CA LYS A 550 45.05 -86.77 43.28
C LYS A 550 46.04 -87.63 42.48
N PHE A 551 45.59 -88.76 41.92
CA PHE A 551 46.43 -89.55 41.01
C PHE A 551 46.45 -88.99 39.59
N GLU A 552 45.33 -88.42 39.10
CA GLU A 552 45.34 -87.67 37.84
C GLU A 552 46.18 -86.39 37.93
N GLN A 553 46.24 -85.69 39.07
CA GLN A 553 47.13 -84.53 39.26
C GLN A 553 48.59 -84.84 38.96
N VAL A 554 49.07 -86.07 39.20
CA VAL A 554 50.42 -86.48 38.84
C VAL A 554 50.59 -86.67 37.33
N LYS A 555 49.64 -87.34 36.65
CA LYS A 555 49.68 -87.46 35.18
C LYS A 555 49.49 -86.12 34.48
N VAL A 556 48.60 -85.29 35.02
CA VAL A 556 48.41 -83.90 34.60
C VAL A 556 49.73 -83.15 34.76
N LEU A 557 50.41 -83.18 35.91
CA LEU A 557 51.72 -82.54 36.10
C LEU A 557 52.75 -82.93 35.00
N ALA A 558 52.73 -84.18 34.53
CA ALA A 558 53.53 -84.61 33.38
C ALA A 558 52.98 -84.11 32.03
N GLN A 559 51.67 -84.16 31.79
CA GLN A 559 51.02 -83.60 30.59
C GLN A 559 51.17 -82.07 30.45
N ILE A 560 51.26 -81.31 31.55
CA ILE A 560 51.59 -79.87 31.59
C ILE A 560 53.09 -79.59 31.75
N GLY A 561 53.96 -80.61 31.68
CA GLY A 561 55.40 -80.46 31.47
C GLY A 561 56.25 -80.13 32.72
N ARG A 562 55.73 -80.34 33.93
CA ARG A 562 56.45 -80.11 35.20
C ARG A 562 57.01 -81.44 35.74
N PHE A 563 57.89 -82.06 34.94
CA PHE A 563 58.30 -83.46 35.10
C PHE A 563 59.01 -83.78 36.42
N GLN A 564 59.80 -82.86 37.00
CA GLN A 564 60.47 -83.09 38.29
C GLN A 564 59.48 -83.11 39.48
N GLU A 565 58.53 -82.17 39.53
CA GLU A 565 57.49 -82.13 40.57
C GLU A 565 56.57 -83.35 40.50
N SER A 566 56.24 -83.79 39.28
CA SER A 566 55.45 -85.00 39.02
C SER A 566 56.05 -86.23 39.71
N ARG A 567 57.35 -86.46 39.60
CA ARG A 567 58.01 -87.64 40.19
C ARG A 567 58.04 -87.56 41.73
N GLN A 568 58.33 -86.39 42.30
CA GLN A 568 58.29 -86.20 43.76
C GLN A 568 56.89 -86.43 44.35
N ARG A 569 55.84 -85.94 43.68
CA ARG A 569 54.44 -86.10 44.12
C ARG A 569 53.98 -87.56 44.06
N LEU A 570 54.44 -88.30 43.05
CA LEU A 570 54.14 -89.73 42.88
C LEU A 570 54.69 -90.57 44.05
N ASP A 571 55.93 -90.31 44.46
CA ASP A 571 56.58 -91.03 45.57
C ASP A 571 56.00 -90.66 46.95
N GLN A 572 55.37 -89.48 47.08
CA GLN A 572 54.63 -89.09 48.27
C GLN A 572 53.28 -89.83 48.36
N LEU A 573 52.52 -89.91 47.25
CA LEU A 573 51.24 -90.64 47.19
C LEU A 573 51.40 -92.16 47.37
N LYS A 574 52.52 -92.75 46.93
CA LYS A 574 52.88 -94.16 47.21
C LYS A 574 53.00 -94.46 48.72
N ARG A 575 53.23 -93.45 49.56
CA ARG A 575 53.35 -93.58 51.03
C ARG A 575 52.04 -93.31 51.77
N GLU A 576 51.23 -92.35 51.29
CA GLU A 576 49.94 -92.01 51.92
C GLU A 576 48.86 -93.08 51.72
N TYR A 577 48.86 -93.78 50.58
CA TYR A 577 47.84 -94.76 50.22
C TYR A 577 48.47 -96.14 49.95
N PRO A 578 48.80 -96.92 51.00
CA PRO A 578 49.53 -98.19 50.87
C PRO A 578 48.67 -99.37 50.34
N ASP A 579 47.43 -99.10 49.93
CA ASP A 579 46.44 -100.13 49.60
C ASP A 579 46.68 -100.74 48.21
N LYS A 580 46.37 -102.03 48.07
CA LYS A 580 46.92 -102.89 47.00
C LYS A 580 46.45 -102.53 45.59
N ASN A 581 45.33 -101.80 45.48
CA ASN A 581 44.80 -101.29 44.21
C ASN A 581 45.47 -100.00 43.74
N TRP A 582 45.94 -99.13 44.64
CA TRP A 582 46.53 -97.83 44.28
C TRP A 582 48.02 -97.93 43.95
N GLN A 583 48.75 -98.89 44.53
CA GLN A 583 50.15 -99.15 44.13
C GLN A 583 50.29 -99.56 42.66
N LYS A 584 49.38 -100.40 42.13
CA LYS A 584 49.31 -100.73 40.69
C LYS A 584 49.02 -99.51 39.81
N LEU A 585 48.32 -98.50 40.33
CA LEU A 585 48.05 -97.26 39.62
C LEU A 585 49.29 -96.35 39.61
N ALA A 586 50.07 -96.36 40.69
CA ALA A 586 51.32 -95.60 40.80
C ALA A 586 52.41 -96.10 39.83
N GLU A 587 52.56 -97.42 39.66
CA GLU A 587 53.53 -98.00 38.71
C GLU A 587 53.20 -97.67 37.25
N LYS A 588 51.92 -97.80 36.85
CA LYS A 588 51.45 -97.36 35.52
C LYS A 588 51.63 -95.85 35.29
N THR A 589 51.71 -95.05 36.35
CA THR A 589 51.87 -93.61 36.26
C THR A 589 53.33 -93.21 36.02
N ASP A 590 54.31 -93.92 36.60
CA ASP A 590 55.75 -93.62 36.36
C ASP A 590 56.17 -93.88 34.91
N GLN A 591 55.67 -94.96 34.30
CA GLN A 591 55.95 -95.30 32.90
C GLN A 591 55.36 -94.26 31.92
N TYR A 592 54.22 -93.66 32.27
CA TYR A 592 53.57 -92.60 31.48
C TYR A 592 54.39 -91.29 31.44
N ILE A 593 55.07 -90.94 32.55
CA ILE A 593 55.87 -89.70 32.66
C ILE A 593 57.03 -89.69 31.65
N LYS A 594 57.69 -90.83 31.42
CA LYS A 594 58.84 -90.93 30.50
C LYS A 594 58.46 -90.80 29.03
N GLU A 595 57.26 -91.23 28.64
CA GLU A 595 56.80 -91.11 27.24
C GLU A 595 56.26 -89.71 26.89
N GLU A 596 55.58 -89.02 27.81
CA GLU A 596 55.09 -87.66 27.53
C GLU A 596 56.21 -86.62 27.50
N GLU A 597 57.35 -86.84 28.14
CA GLU A 597 58.52 -85.94 28.10
C GLU A 597 59.09 -85.82 26.67
N GLN A 598 59.28 -86.95 25.97
CA GLN A 598 59.69 -86.95 24.56
C GLN A 598 58.55 -86.56 23.60
N LYS A 599 57.28 -86.92 23.91
CA LYS A 599 56.13 -86.50 23.09
C LYS A 599 55.84 -85.01 23.22
N GLN A 600 56.13 -84.35 24.34
CA GLN A 600 55.87 -82.91 24.53
C GLN A 600 56.74 -82.03 23.63
N GLU A 601 58.04 -82.30 23.50
CA GLU A 601 58.94 -81.54 22.63
C GLU A 601 58.45 -81.59 21.17
N LEU A 602 58.21 -82.80 20.65
CA LEU A 602 57.76 -82.98 19.26
C LEU A 602 56.31 -82.53 19.03
N LYS A 603 55.43 -82.60 20.05
CA LYS A 603 54.08 -82.01 20.01
C LYS A 603 54.15 -80.48 20.00
N LYS A 604 54.97 -79.82 20.82
CA LYS A 604 55.02 -78.35 20.95
C LYS A 604 55.36 -77.68 19.61
N THR A 605 56.33 -78.22 18.86
CA THR A 605 56.72 -77.66 17.56
C THR A 605 55.66 -77.91 16.48
N ASN A 606 55.01 -79.08 16.49
CA ASN A 606 53.92 -79.40 15.54
C ASN A 606 52.57 -78.74 15.87
N THR A 607 52.29 -78.46 17.15
CA THR A 607 51.11 -77.67 17.57
C THR A 607 51.30 -76.22 17.18
N LEU A 608 52.46 -75.60 17.45
CA LEU A 608 52.76 -74.25 16.95
C LEU A 608 52.60 -74.13 15.42
N LYS A 609 53.07 -75.12 14.65
CA LYS A 609 52.90 -75.16 13.19
C LYS A 609 51.43 -75.29 12.77
N LYS A 610 50.64 -76.12 13.46
CA LYS A 610 49.19 -76.22 13.22
C LYS A 610 48.44 -74.95 13.64
N GLU A 611 48.78 -74.36 14.77
CA GLU A 611 48.13 -73.15 15.30
C GLU A 611 48.43 -71.93 14.44
N ALA A 612 49.66 -71.76 13.95
CA ALA A 612 50.00 -70.69 13.02
C ALA A 612 49.21 -70.80 11.71
N LYS A 613 49.13 -72.01 11.14
CA LYS A 613 48.36 -72.26 9.92
C LYS A 613 46.85 -72.14 10.13
N LEU A 614 46.31 -72.64 11.25
CA LEU A 614 44.90 -72.53 11.59
C LEU A 614 44.50 -71.08 11.90
N ALA A 615 45.40 -70.27 12.48
CA ALA A 615 45.19 -68.84 12.67
C ALA A 615 45.16 -68.11 11.31
N PHE A 616 46.02 -68.48 10.36
CA PHE A 616 45.97 -67.95 9.00
C PHE A 616 44.67 -68.32 8.26
N GLU A 617 44.25 -69.59 8.34
CA GLU A 617 42.98 -70.09 7.76
C GLU A 617 41.73 -69.50 8.44
N ARG A 618 41.86 -68.91 9.63
CA ARG A 618 40.79 -68.22 10.38
C ARG A 618 40.85 -66.68 10.30
N GLU A 619 41.71 -66.14 9.45
CA GLU A 619 41.94 -64.69 9.30
C GLU A 619 42.50 -63.98 10.57
N GLU A 620 43.02 -64.72 11.56
CA GLU A 620 43.69 -64.19 12.76
C GLU A 620 45.15 -63.79 12.45
N TYR A 621 45.34 -62.93 11.43
CA TYR A 621 46.64 -62.69 10.78
C TYR A 621 47.77 -62.20 11.71
N ASP A 622 47.48 -61.32 12.68
CA ASP A 622 48.52 -60.81 13.59
C ASP A 622 49.04 -61.90 14.54
N LYS A 623 48.14 -62.78 14.99
CA LYS A 623 48.47 -63.95 15.81
C LYS A 623 49.22 -64.99 14.97
N ALA A 624 48.81 -65.23 13.73
CA ALA A 624 49.56 -66.06 12.79
C ALA A 624 51.00 -65.53 12.62
N LEU A 625 51.16 -64.22 12.36
CA LEU A 625 52.44 -63.55 12.19
C LEU A 625 53.36 -63.71 13.44
N GLU A 626 52.80 -63.54 14.64
CA GLU A 626 53.54 -63.72 15.89
C GLU A 626 53.97 -65.19 16.11
N LEU A 627 53.08 -66.15 15.83
CA LEU A 627 53.37 -67.59 15.94
C LEU A 627 54.42 -68.04 14.91
N TYR A 628 54.35 -67.53 13.67
CA TYR A 628 55.36 -67.77 12.63
C TYR A 628 56.72 -67.18 13.00
N LYS A 629 56.78 -65.96 13.57
CA LYS A 629 58.02 -65.38 14.11
C LYS A 629 58.63 -66.22 15.24
N LYS A 630 57.81 -66.68 16.20
CA LYS A 630 58.24 -67.57 17.30
C LYS A 630 58.72 -68.95 16.83
N LEU A 631 58.21 -69.44 15.70
CA LEU A 631 58.70 -70.64 15.01
C LEU A 631 60.10 -70.40 14.42
N LEU A 632 60.32 -69.22 13.83
CA LEU A 632 61.56 -68.83 13.18
C LEU A 632 62.70 -68.56 14.19
N GLU A 633 62.38 -68.02 15.37
CA GLU A 633 63.36 -67.79 16.46
C GLU A 633 63.86 -69.06 17.16
N ARG A 634 63.10 -70.16 17.09
CA ARG A 634 63.42 -71.43 17.78
C ARG A 634 64.36 -72.35 17.00
N MET A 635 64.73 -72.02 15.76
CA MET A 635 65.64 -72.83 14.95
C MET A 635 67.08 -72.31 15.05
N PRO A 636 68.11 -73.20 15.05
CA PRO A 636 69.50 -72.79 15.22
C PRO A 636 69.98 -71.94 14.03
N LYS A 637 70.40 -70.70 14.30
CA LYS A 637 70.75 -69.68 13.28
C LYS A 637 71.98 -70.00 12.40
N ASN A 638 72.53 -71.21 12.45
CA ASN A 638 73.82 -71.53 11.81
C ASN A 638 73.96 -73.00 11.38
N THR A 639 72.86 -73.67 11.01
CA THR A 639 72.91 -75.01 10.40
C THR A 639 73.29 -74.95 8.92
N LYS A 640 74.14 -75.91 8.50
CA LYS A 640 74.58 -76.07 7.10
C LYS A 640 73.70 -77.05 6.31
N ASP A 641 72.55 -77.44 6.86
CA ASP A 641 71.69 -78.45 6.27
C ASP A 641 70.79 -77.85 5.19
N LYS A 642 70.74 -78.49 4.02
CA LYS A 642 70.05 -77.95 2.83
C LYS A 642 68.53 -77.99 2.95
N GLU A 643 67.99 -78.88 3.76
CA GLU A 643 66.54 -78.99 3.96
C GLU A 643 66.01 -77.96 4.96
N GLU A 644 66.75 -77.66 6.04
CA GLU A 644 66.38 -76.61 7.00
C GLU A 644 66.40 -75.21 6.37
N LEU A 645 67.40 -74.91 5.53
CA LEU A 645 67.52 -73.63 4.83
C LEU A 645 66.31 -73.38 3.90
N LYS A 646 65.90 -74.39 3.12
CA LYS A 646 64.66 -74.32 2.31
C LYS A 646 63.42 -74.09 3.16
N TYR A 647 63.35 -74.67 4.36
CA TYR A 647 62.22 -74.50 5.25
C TYR A 647 62.17 -73.08 5.85
N ILE A 648 63.32 -72.48 6.15
CA ILE A 648 63.43 -71.06 6.56
C ILE A 648 63.01 -70.12 5.43
N GLU A 649 63.40 -70.38 4.18
CA GLU A 649 62.95 -69.59 3.02
C GLU A 649 61.43 -69.69 2.82
N SER A 650 60.85 -70.90 2.95
CA SER A 650 59.40 -71.12 2.89
C SER A 650 58.65 -70.32 3.97
N LEU A 651 59.18 -70.25 5.19
CA LEU A 651 58.57 -69.48 6.29
C LEU A 651 58.61 -67.96 6.03
N HIS A 652 59.67 -67.44 5.39
CA HIS A 652 59.72 -66.03 4.98
C HIS A 652 58.71 -65.72 3.86
N GLN A 653 58.49 -66.66 2.92
CA GLN A 653 57.46 -66.52 1.89
C GLN A 653 56.03 -66.57 2.47
N GLU A 654 55.76 -67.42 3.46
CA GLU A 654 54.48 -67.42 4.20
C GLU A 654 54.26 -66.11 4.97
N ILE A 655 55.30 -65.54 5.59
CA ILE A 655 55.21 -64.22 6.24
C ILE A 655 54.91 -63.10 5.22
N ALA A 656 55.52 -63.14 4.03
CA ALA A 656 55.28 -62.16 2.97
C ALA A 656 53.85 -62.25 2.39
N SER A 657 53.30 -63.46 2.23
CA SER A 657 51.92 -63.65 1.75
C SER A 657 50.88 -63.19 2.79
N ILE A 658 51.15 -63.35 4.08
CA ILE A 658 50.34 -62.80 5.17
C ILE A 658 50.25 -61.26 5.07
N TYR A 659 51.37 -60.57 4.87
CA TYR A 659 51.36 -59.11 4.72
C TYR A 659 50.58 -58.67 3.46
N GLN A 660 50.75 -59.33 2.32
CA GLN A 660 49.99 -59.02 1.10
C GLN A 660 48.48 -59.25 1.27
N THR A 661 48.07 -60.31 1.98
CA THR A 661 46.64 -60.59 2.28
C THR A 661 46.05 -59.56 3.25
N LYS A 662 46.81 -59.15 4.26
CA LYS A 662 46.37 -58.08 5.19
C LYS A 662 46.24 -56.73 4.48
N LEU A 663 47.19 -56.41 3.59
CA LEU A 663 47.19 -55.17 2.81
C LEU A 663 46.00 -55.12 1.82
N SER A 664 45.70 -56.21 1.10
CA SER A 664 44.56 -56.24 0.17
C SER A 664 43.20 -56.10 0.88
N LYS A 665 43.06 -56.67 2.09
CA LYS A 665 41.88 -56.48 2.94
C LYS A 665 41.71 -55.02 3.36
N LEU A 666 42.77 -54.34 3.80
CA LEU A 666 42.75 -52.93 4.17
C LEU A 666 42.50 -51.99 2.98
N VAL A 667 43.05 -52.28 1.79
CA VAL A 667 42.75 -51.53 0.55
C VAL A 667 41.25 -51.65 0.23
N SER A 668 40.71 -52.87 0.22
CA SER A 668 39.28 -53.14 -0.01
C SER A 668 38.39 -52.40 1.00
N GLU A 669 38.71 -52.49 2.29
CA GLU A 669 37.98 -51.82 3.37
C GLU A 669 38.01 -50.29 3.23
N SER A 670 39.18 -49.71 2.91
CA SER A 670 39.31 -48.26 2.71
C SER A 670 38.46 -47.76 1.53
N ASN A 671 38.43 -48.52 0.43
CA ASN A 671 37.63 -48.24 -0.76
C ASN A 671 36.13 -48.40 -0.47
N GLN A 672 35.72 -49.42 0.30
CA GLN A 672 34.33 -49.58 0.76
C GLN A 672 33.89 -48.38 1.61
N LYS A 673 34.67 -48.01 2.64
CA LYS A 673 34.37 -46.87 3.53
C LYS A 673 34.28 -45.55 2.75
N PHE A 674 35.12 -45.37 1.73
CA PHE A 674 35.05 -44.20 0.85
C PHE A 674 33.74 -44.15 0.04
N GLN A 675 33.27 -45.29 -0.48
CA GLN A 675 31.98 -45.35 -1.19
C GLN A 675 30.78 -45.18 -0.25
N GLU A 676 30.84 -45.69 0.98
CA GLU A 676 29.85 -45.39 2.02
C GLU A 676 29.78 -43.86 2.28
N GLY A 677 30.93 -43.19 2.46
CA GLY A 677 31.01 -41.73 2.60
C GLY A 677 30.43 -40.95 1.41
N ASN A 678 30.80 -41.34 0.18
CA ASN A 678 30.29 -40.75 -1.07
C ASN A 678 28.77 -40.94 -1.23
N THR A 679 28.22 -42.07 -0.77
CA THR A 679 26.78 -42.32 -0.76
C THR A 679 26.07 -41.40 0.24
N LYS A 680 26.63 -41.26 1.45
CA LYS A 680 26.11 -40.35 2.48
C LYS A 680 26.18 -38.87 2.11
N GLU A 681 27.22 -38.45 1.38
CA GLU A 681 27.29 -37.10 0.82
C GLU A 681 26.16 -36.84 -0.18
N LYS A 682 25.86 -37.80 -1.07
CA LYS A 682 24.74 -37.69 -2.04
C LYS A 682 23.38 -37.67 -1.35
N GLU A 683 23.16 -38.53 -0.35
CA GLU A 683 21.96 -38.51 0.49
C GLU A 683 21.80 -37.14 1.19
N GLY A 684 22.90 -36.52 1.62
CA GLY A 684 22.93 -35.24 2.34
C GLY A 684 23.22 -35.38 3.82
N ASN A 685 23.53 -36.58 4.31
CA ASN A 685 23.88 -36.80 5.70
C ASN A 685 25.36 -36.49 5.92
N PHE A 686 25.69 -35.20 5.93
CA PHE A 686 27.07 -34.72 6.00
C PHE A 686 27.82 -35.15 7.27
N LYS A 687 27.13 -35.38 8.40
CA LYS A 687 27.78 -35.92 9.62
C LYS A 687 28.26 -37.36 9.43
N GLU A 688 27.43 -38.22 8.84
CA GLU A 688 27.83 -39.58 8.49
C GLU A 688 28.91 -39.60 7.40
N ALA A 689 28.81 -38.75 6.38
CA ALA A 689 29.82 -38.66 5.32
C ALA A 689 31.22 -38.31 5.85
N VAL A 690 31.32 -37.29 6.71
CA VAL A 690 32.60 -36.90 7.35
C VAL A 690 33.13 -37.99 8.28
N PHE A 691 32.25 -38.74 8.97
CA PHE A 691 32.64 -39.90 9.76
C PHE A 691 33.28 -40.99 8.87
N PHE A 692 32.60 -41.42 7.79
CA PHE A 692 33.13 -42.43 6.88
C PHE A 692 34.44 -42.00 6.20
N TYR A 693 34.58 -40.74 5.78
CA TYR A 693 35.86 -40.23 5.26
C TYR A 693 36.98 -40.20 6.32
N THR A 694 36.65 -40.05 7.61
CA THR A 694 37.63 -40.16 8.70
C THR A 694 38.09 -41.60 8.89
N GLU A 695 37.16 -42.56 8.83
CA GLU A 695 37.50 -43.98 8.88
C GLU A 695 38.31 -44.43 7.67
N THR A 696 38.03 -43.93 6.46
CA THR A 696 38.91 -44.15 5.29
C THR A 696 40.34 -43.67 5.55
N GLU A 697 40.53 -42.45 6.07
CA GLU A 697 41.88 -41.94 6.39
C GLU A 697 42.56 -42.78 7.49
N ASN A 698 41.82 -43.25 8.50
CA ASN A 698 42.31 -44.10 9.58
C ASN A 698 42.78 -45.48 9.05
N VAL A 699 41.96 -46.16 8.24
CA VAL A 699 42.29 -47.46 7.64
C VAL A 699 43.50 -47.33 6.69
N VAL A 700 43.56 -46.27 5.88
CA VAL A 700 44.73 -46.00 5.04
C VAL A 700 45.99 -45.76 5.87
N ASN A 701 45.92 -44.98 6.95
CA ASN A 701 47.05 -44.78 7.85
C ASN A 701 47.54 -46.09 8.50
N GLN A 702 46.64 -47.05 8.77
CA GLN A 702 47.03 -48.39 9.24
C GLN A 702 47.70 -49.21 8.13
N ALA A 703 47.25 -49.11 6.88
CA ALA A 703 47.87 -49.79 5.74
C ALA A 703 49.32 -49.32 5.49
N PHE A 704 49.60 -48.02 5.67
CA PHE A 704 50.95 -47.45 5.57
C PHE A 704 51.96 -47.98 6.61
N LEU A 705 51.52 -48.65 7.67
CA LEU A 705 52.40 -49.25 8.69
C LEU A 705 52.92 -50.66 8.30
N ILE A 706 52.47 -51.22 7.18
CA ILE A 706 52.86 -52.56 6.72
C ILE A 706 54.20 -52.47 5.94
N PRO A 707 55.24 -53.26 6.29
CA PRO A 707 56.47 -53.30 5.52
C PRO A 707 56.27 -53.88 4.10
N GLN A 708 57.01 -53.37 3.12
CA GLN A 708 57.00 -53.82 1.70
C GLN A 708 55.69 -53.53 0.91
N LEU A 709 55.17 -52.29 0.97
CA LEU A 709 54.20 -51.84 -0.04
C LEU A 709 54.82 -51.84 -1.45
N SER A 710 54.00 -52.15 -2.45
CA SER A 710 54.34 -51.88 -3.86
C SER A 710 54.00 -50.43 -4.24
N VAL A 711 54.70 -49.89 -5.25
CA VAL A 711 54.51 -48.51 -5.74
C VAL A 711 53.07 -48.25 -6.26
N GLU A 712 52.37 -49.29 -6.73
CA GLU A 712 50.98 -49.17 -7.17
C GLU A 712 50.01 -49.08 -5.99
N GLN A 713 50.17 -49.94 -4.98
CA GLN A 713 49.36 -49.92 -3.75
C GLN A 713 49.56 -48.61 -2.97
N GLU A 714 50.79 -48.10 -2.92
CA GLU A 714 51.11 -46.81 -2.30
C GLU A 714 50.42 -45.64 -3.01
N ARG A 715 50.36 -45.67 -4.35
CA ARG A 715 49.62 -44.67 -5.15
C ARG A 715 48.11 -44.76 -4.94
N GLU A 716 47.54 -45.97 -4.92
CA GLU A 716 46.10 -46.16 -4.69
C GLU A 716 45.67 -45.65 -3.32
N LEU A 717 46.35 -46.08 -2.25
CA LEU A 717 46.08 -45.64 -0.88
C LEU A 717 46.25 -44.12 -0.72
N SER A 718 47.29 -43.54 -1.31
CA SER A 718 47.49 -42.07 -1.33
C SER A 718 46.37 -41.35 -2.07
N HIS A 719 45.86 -41.91 -3.17
CA HIS A 719 44.77 -41.33 -3.95
C HIS A 719 43.45 -41.36 -3.17
N THR A 720 43.07 -42.51 -2.61
CA THR A 720 41.83 -42.65 -1.81
C THR A 720 41.86 -41.76 -0.57
N LYS A 721 43.02 -41.63 0.11
CA LYS A 721 43.23 -40.68 1.21
C LYS A 721 43.03 -39.23 0.79
N ASN A 722 43.64 -38.81 -0.32
CA ASN A 722 43.47 -37.45 -0.84
C ASN A 722 42.02 -37.14 -1.21
N LEU A 723 41.29 -38.10 -1.83
CA LEU A 723 39.87 -37.94 -2.15
C LEU A 723 39.00 -37.83 -0.88
N ALA A 724 39.26 -38.63 0.15
CA ALA A 724 38.56 -38.55 1.43
C ALA A 724 38.79 -37.19 2.12
N SER A 725 40.03 -36.69 2.13
CA SER A 725 40.38 -35.37 2.68
C SER A 725 39.71 -34.22 1.89
N GLN A 726 39.67 -34.31 0.56
CA GLN A 726 38.94 -33.36 -0.28
C GLN A 726 37.44 -33.36 0.00
N GLY A 727 36.82 -34.54 0.19
CA GLY A 727 35.41 -34.68 0.57
C GLY A 727 35.10 -34.01 1.91
N LYS A 728 35.95 -34.20 2.92
CA LYS A 728 35.82 -33.50 4.22
C LYS A 728 35.90 -31.98 4.09
N ASN A 729 36.93 -31.48 3.41
CA ASN A 729 37.16 -30.03 3.28
C ASN A 729 35.99 -29.36 2.56
N ARG A 730 35.49 -29.96 1.46
CA ARG A 730 34.30 -29.50 0.74
C ARG A 730 33.05 -29.40 1.62
N ILE A 731 32.80 -30.41 2.46
CA ILE A 731 31.65 -30.43 3.37
C ILE A 731 31.79 -29.33 4.45
N GLU A 732 32.99 -29.10 4.98
CA GLU A 732 33.20 -28.05 5.99
C GLU A 732 33.16 -26.64 5.36
N GLU A 733 33.65 -26.45 4.13
CA GLU A 733 33.46 -25.22 3.34
C GLU A 733 31.97 -24.88 3.15
N TRP A 734 31.15 -25.86 2.76
CA TRP A 734 29.68 -25.69 2.66
C TRP A 734 29.06 -25.32 4.01
N ARG A 735 29.48 -25.96 5.09
CA ARG A 735 28.99 -25.69 6.45
C ARG A 735 29.35 -24.28 6.92
N ILE A 736 30.59 -23.84 6.70
CA ILE A 736 31.05 -22.48 7.02
C ILE A 736 30.27 -21.45 6.20
N SER A 737 30.18 -21.66 4.88
CA SER A 737 29.42 -20.79 3.96
C SER A 737 27.96 -20.64 4.38
N ALA A 738 27.27 -21.74 4.64
CA ALA A 738 25.89 -21.74 5.13
C ALA A 738 25.73 -21.02 6.48
N SER A 739 26.68 -21.21 7.41
CA SER A 739 26.66 -20.52 8.71
C SER A 739 26.93 -19.02 8.60
N THR A 740 27.71 -18.59 7.60
CA THR A 740 28.05 -17.19 7.36
C THR A 740 26.86 -16.46 6.74
N LYS A 741 26.26 -17.01 5.67
CA LYS A 741 25.02 -16.49 5.07
C LYS A 741 23.89 -16.35 6.11
N LEU A 742 23.73 -17.33 7.01
CA LEU A 742 22.70 -17.26 8.05
C LEU A 742 22.95 -16.11 9.05
N LYS A 743 24.21 -15.86 9.45
CA LYS A 743 24.57 -14.73 10.32
C LYS A 743 24.41 -13.38 9.63
N GLU A 744 24.76 -13.30 8.35
CA GLU A 744 24.56 -12.08 7.54
C GLU A 744 23.07 -11.74 7.39
N ALA A 745 22.22 -12.73 7.14
CA ALA A 745 20.76 -12.53 7.12
C ALA A 745 20.21 -12.04 8.47
N GLN A 746 20.66 -12.64 9.58
CA GLN A 746 20.28 -12.19 10.93
C GLN A 746 20.74 -10.75 11.23
N LEU A 747 21.92 -10.36 10.74
CA LEU A 747 22.42 -8.98 10.84
C LEU A 747 21.56 -8.02 10.01
N LEU A 748 21.19 -8.39 8.77
CA LEU A 748 20.30 -7.60 7.92
C LEU A 748 18.91 -7.42 8.56
N GLU A 749 18.37 -8.45 9.21
CA GLU A 749 17.12 -8.38 9.97
C GLU A 749 17.22 -7.38 11.13
N SER A 750 18.31 -7.42 11.90
CA SER A 750 18.56 -6.46 13.01
C SER A 750 18.72 -5.00 12.55
N GLN A 751 19.08 -4.78 11.27
CA GLN A 751 19.13 -3.46 10.62
C GLN A 751 17.79 -3.04 10.01
N GLY A 752 16.72 -3.83 10.15
CA GLY A 752 15.40 -3.58 9.55
C GLY A 752 15.31 -3.91 8.06
N LYS A 753 16.32 -4.54 7.45
CA LYS A 753 16.37 -4.88 6.02
C LYS A 753 15.75 -6.24 5.74
N ILE A 754 14.46 -6.38 6.07
CA ILE A 754 13.75 -7.67 6.06
C ILE A 754 13.77 -8.35 4.69
N GLU A 755 13.56 -7.60 3.60
CA GLU A 755 13.59 -8.17 2.24
C GLU A 755 14.94 -8.81 1.88
N GLN A 756 16.05 -8.18 2.27
CA GLN A 756 17.39 -8.69 1.99
C GLN A 756 17.71 -9.92 2.84
N SER A 757 17.30 -9.92 4.12
CA SER A 757 17.39 -11.11 4.98
C SER A 757 16.57 -12.28 4.40
N TYR A 758 15.33 -12.02 4.00
CA TYR A 758 14.45 -13.01 3.41
C TYR A 758 15.01 -13.59 2.09
N GLN A 759 15.53 -12.75 1.20
CA GLN A 759 16.19 -13.20 -0.03
C GLN A 759 17.41 -14.07 0.25
N MET A 760 18.30 -13.65 1.15
CA MET A 760 19.50 -14.40 1.50
C MET A 760 19.18 -15.76 2.15
N ILE A 761 18.11 -15.84 2.95
CA ILE A 761 17.62 -17.10 3.51
C ILE A 761 16.95 -17.96 2.43
N GLN A 762 16.21 -17.37 1.48
CA GLN A 762 15.70 -18.12 0.33
C GLN A 762 16.81 -18.69 -0.54
N GLU A 763 17.88 -17.94 -0.84
CA GLU A 763 19.06 -18.45 -1.56
C GLU A 763 19.67 -19.66 -0.83
N LEU A 764 19.86 -19.54 0.48
CA LEU A 764 20.41 -20.62 1.32
C LEU A 764 19.57 -21.91 1.26
N ILE A 765 18.25 -21.79 1.11
CA ILE A 765 17.31 -22.92 1.01
C ILE A 765 17.16 -23.42 -0.44
N GLN A 766 17.39 -22.58 -1.44
CA GLN A 766 17.30 -22.96 -2.87
C GLN A 766 18.57 -23.65 -3.39
N ASP A 767 19.73 -23.36 -2.80
CA ASP A 767 21.00 -24.01 -3.14
C ASP A 767 20.95 -25.54 -2.86
N PRO A 768 21.13 -26.42 -3.86
CA PRO A 768 21.01 -27.87 -3.69
C PRO A 768 22.04 -28.51 -2.75
N GLN A 769 23.16 -27.83 -2.48
CA GLN A 769 24.23 -28.31 -1.61
C GLN A 769 24.10 -27.68 -0.21
N LEU A 770 23.92 -26.37 -0.11
CA LEU A 770 23.82 -25.67 1.19
C LEU A 770 22.51 -25.97 1.93
N SER A 771 21.40 -26.21 1.22
CA SER A 771 20.08 -26.51 1.82
C SER A 771 20.06 -27.75 2.71
N LYS A 772 20.98 -28.71 2.45
CA LYS A 772 21.12 -29.94 3.24
C LYS A 772 21.91 -29.75 4.55
N THR A 773 22.50 -28.58 4.78
CA THR A 773 23.29 -28.29 5.99
C THR A 773 22.41 -28.04 7.21
N GLU A 774 22.94 -28.32 8.41
CA GLU A 774 22.24 -28.09 9.68
C GLU A 774 21.88 -26.59 9.90
N SER A 775 22.67 -25.67 9.34
CA SER A 775 22.40 -24.23 9.35
C SER A 775 21.17 -23.87 8.52
N ALA A 776 21.06 -24.41 7.29
CA ALA A 776 19.93 -24.16 6.41
C ALA A 776 18.63 -24.78 6.94
N GLN A 777 18.68 -25.98 7.54
CA GLN A 777 17.53 -26.62 8.17
C GLN A 777 16.99 -25.86 9.40
N LYS A 778 17.84 -25.07 10.08
CA LYS A 778 17.45 -24.20 11.21
C LYS A 778 17.05 -22.79 10.77
N ALA A 779 17.21 -22.43 9.50
CA ALA A 779 16.88 -21.10 9.02
C ALA A 779 15.35 -20.88 9.04
N LEU A 780 14.94 -19.72 9.56
CA LEU A 780 13.55 -19.30 9.61
C LEU A 780 13.38 -18.09 8.70
N LEU A 781 12.34 -18.08 7.86
CA LEU A 781 12.04 -16.94 6.99
C LEU A 781 11.38 -15.82 7.82
N PRO A 782 11.94 -14.60 7.86
CA PRO A 782 11.32 -13.47 8.52
C PRO A 782 10.29 -12.82 7.60
N ILE A 783 9.04 -12.74 8.03
CA ILE A 783 7.97 -12.03 7.32
C ILE A 783 7.50 -10.87 8.18
N GLN A 784 7.69 -9.64 7.72
CA GLN A 784 7.20 -8.44 8.39
C GLN A 784 5.73 -8.22 8.08
N ILE A 785 4.91 -8.06 9.11
CA ILE A 785 3.50 -7.71 9.03
C ILE A 785 3.36 -6.25 9.43
N VAL A 786 2.82 -5.45 8.51
CA VAL A 786 2.51 -4.02 8.69
C VAL A 786 1.01 -3.84 8.52
N THR A 787 0.37 -3.04 9.37
CA THR A 787 -1.06 -2.72 9.24
C THR A 787 -1.29 -1.21 9.19
N GLU A 788 -2.40 -0.83 8.55
CA GLU A 788 -2.98 0.51 8.60
C GLU A 788 -4.36 0.39 9.28
N PRO A 789 -4.56 0.90 10.52
CA PRO A 789 -3.58 1.59 11.36
C PRO A 789 -2.50 0.65 11.91
N SER A 790 -1.35 1.21 12.26
CA SER A 790 -0.28 0.52 12.99
C SER A 790 -0.68 0.24 14.44
N GLY A 791 -0.06 -0.75 15.08
CA GLY A 791 -0.35 -1.12 16.47
C GLY A 791 -1.37 -2.25 16.63
N ALA A 792 -1.70 -2.97 15.55
CA ALA A 792 -2.59 -4.13 15.61
C ALA A 792 -1.93 -5.24 16.43
N VAL A 793 -2.66 -5.74 17.43
CA VAL A 793 -2.17 -6.75 18.36
C VAL A 793 -2.30 -8.13 17.71
N LEU A 794 -1.20 -8.89 17.72
CA LEU A 794 -1.23 -10.30 17.40
C LEU A 794 -1.94 -11.05 18.54
N LYS A 795 -3.10 -11.64 18.22
CA LYS A 795 -3.96 -12.35 19.17
C LYS A 795 -3.16 -13.39 19.97
N ASP A 796 -3.51 -13.51 21.26
CA ASP A 796 -2.86 -14.37 22.24
C ASP A 796 -1.40 -13.95 22.58
N THR A 797 -0.98 -12.74 22.16
CA THR A 797 0.30 -12.12 22.51
C THR A 797 0.16 -10.61 22.81
N ILE A 798 1.24 -9.97 23.27
CA ILE A 798 1.33 -8.51 23.50
C ILE A 798 1.97 -7.79 22.28
N GLN A 799 2.41 -8.54 21.25
CA GLN A 799 3.13 -7.96 20.11
C GLN A 799 2.20 -7.14 19.21
N GLN A 800 2.72 -6.01 18.73
CA GLN A 800 1.99 -5.02 17.93
C GLN A 800 2.68 -4.76 16.60
N THR A 801 1.92 -4.51 15.54
CA THR A 801 2.47 -4.18 14.21
C THR A 801 3.11 -2.78 14.17
N PRO A 802 4.21 -2.58 13.42
CA PRO A 802 4.88 -3.55 12.56
C PRO A 802 5.69 -4.59 13.35
N LEU A 803 5.48 -5.88 13.03
CA LEU A 803 6.14 -7.01 13.71
C LEU A 803 6.67 -8.03 12.71
N VAL A 804 7.76 -8.73 13.07
CA VAL A 804 8.35 -9.79 12.23
C VAL A 804 7.91 -11.15 12.77
N VAL A 805 7.30 -11.97 11.92
CA VAL A 805 6.95 -13.37 12.22
C VAL A 805 7.91 -14.30 11.50
N HIS A 806 8.64 -15.09 12.27
CA HIS A 806 9.47 -16.19 11.75
C HIS A 806 8.61 -17.43 11.46
N ILE A 807 8.83 -18.04 10.29
CA ILE A 807 8.25 -19.33 9.86
C ILE A 807 9.34 -20.30 9.40
N LYS A 808 9.13 -21.61 9.57
CA LYS A 808 9.96 -22.62 8.89
C LYS A 808 9.58 -22.74 7.41
N PRO A 809 10.48 -23.19 6.52
CA PRO A 809 10.24 -23.24 5.07
C PRO A 809 9.02 -24.08 4.63
N ASP A 810 8.69 -25.14 5.38
CA ASP A 810 7.58 -26.06 5.07
C ASP A 810 6.37 -25.89 6.03
N GLU A 811 6.44 -24.95 6.97
CA GLU A 811 5.41 -24.68 7.96
C GLU A 811 4.31 -23.74 7.42
N LYS A 812 3.06 -23.98 7.83
CA LYS A 812 1.94 -23.05 7.64
C LYS A 812 1.57 -22.47 8.99
N LYS A 813 1.78 -21.16 9.17
CA LYS A 813 1.55 -20.48 10.46
C LYS A 813 0.36 -19.54 10.36
N THR A 814 -0.70 -19.83 11.11
CA THR A 814 -1.90 -18.99 11.15
C THR A 814 -1.69 -17.84 12.15
N VAL A 815 -2.04 -16.64 11.73
CA VAL A 815 -1.85 -15.38 12.46
C VAL A 815 -3.21 -14.67 12.51
N GLN A 816 -3.63 -14.20 13.69
CA GLN A 816 -4.85 -13.39 13.85
C GLN A 816 -4.46 -12.02 14.42
N LEU A 817 -4.80 -10.95 13.69
CA LEU A 817 -4.55 -9.57 14.09
C LEU A 817 -5.84 -8.91 14.56
N HIS A 818 -5.78 -8.20 15.68
CA HIS A 818 -6.90 -7.47 16.26
C HIS A 818 -6.52 -6.01 16.55
N TYR A 819 -7.41 -5.09 16.21
CA TYR A 819 -7.33 -3.69 16.62
C TYR A 819 -8.75 -3.26 17.08
N PRO A 820 -8.94 -2.65 18.26
CA PRO A 820 -10.26 -2.26 18.75
C PRO A 820 -11.04 -1.37 17.76
N GLY A 821 -12.28 -1.72 17.45
CA GLY A 821 -13.09 -1.01 16.45
C GLY A 821 -12.88 -1.47 14.99
N PHE A 822 -11.97 -2.41 14.74
CA PHE A 822 -11.68 -2.98 13.43
C PHE A 822 -11.96 -4.49 13.39
N MET A 823 -12.27 -5.00 12.20
CA MET A 823 -12.47 -6.44 12.01
C MET A 823 -11.17 -7.20 12.28
N THR A 824 -11.24 -8.25 13.10
CA THR A 824 -10.12 -9.19 13.30
C THR A 824 -9.78 -9.90 11.99
N VAL A 825 -8.52 -9.83 11.57
CA VAL A 825 -8.04 -10.43 10.31
C VAL A 825 -7.24 -11.69 10.61
N GLY A 826 -7.70 -12.84 10.10
CA GLY A 826 -6.94 -14.09 10.09
C GLY A 826 -6.21 -14.30 8.77
N MET A 827 -4.93 -14.67 8.82
CA MET A 827 -4.09 -14.97 7.66
C MET A 827 -3.24 -16.22 7.89
N VAL A 828 -2.81 -16.88 6.81
CA VAL A 828 -1.90 -18.04 6.87
C VAL A 828 -0.59 -17.67 6.19
N LEU A 829 0.48 -17.61 6.96
CA LEU A 829 1.83 -17.40 6.46
C LEU A 829 2.41 -18.72 5.93
N THR A 830 3.12 -18.64 4.81
CA THR A 830 3.81 -19.77 4.17
C THR A 830 5.09 -19.28 3.50
N ARG A 831 5.97 -20.19 3.06
CA ARG A 831 7.15 -19.83 2.22
C ARG A 831 6.82 -19.07 0.91
N LYS A 832 5.56 -19.05 0.46
CA LYS A 832 5.12 -18.25 -0.69
C LYS A 832 4.62 -16.84 -0.32
N SER A 833 4.52 -16.52 0.96
CA SER A 833 4.17 -15.18 1.42
C SER A 833 5.32 -14.20 1.12
N PRO A 834 5.01 -12.94 0.74
CA PRO A 834 6.03 -11.92 0.51
C PRO A 834 6.76 -11.57 1.82
N PRO A 835 7.99 -11.01 1.75
CA PRO A 835 8.78 -10.64 2.93
C PRO A 835 8.14 -9.52 3.76
N ILE A 836 7.37 -8.64 3.11
CA ILE A 836 6.58 -7.59 3.75
C ILE A 836 5.12 -7.81 3.34
N LEU A 837 4.25 -7.87 4.34
CA LEU A 837 2.81 -8.02 4.21
C LEU A 837 2.12 -6.77 4.78
N GLU A 838 1.58 -5.94 3.89
CA GLU A 838 0.82 -4.73 4.25
C GLU A 838 -0.69 -5.00 4.23
N PHE A 839 -1.38 -4.62 5.30
CA PHE A 839 -2.83 -4.79 5.44
C PHE A 839 -3.53 -3.54 5.98
N THR A 840 -4.36 -2.89 5.16
CA THR A 840 -5.34 -1.92 5.67
C THR A 840 -6.48 -2.67 6.36
N LEU A 841 -6.57 -2.52 7.69
CA LEU A 841 -7.67 -3.07 8.48
C LEU A 841 -8.97 -2.31 8.13
N LYS A 842 -10.09 -3.02 8.11
CA LYS A 842 -11.41 -2.42 7.91
C LYS A 842 -12.08 -2.16 9.26
N ARG A 843 -12.52 -0.92 9.50
CA ARG A 843 -13.42 -0.56 10.61
C ARG A 843 -14.62 -1.51 10.61
N ALA A 844 -14.99 -2.04 11.77
CA ALA A 844 -16.09 -2.98 11.89
C ALA A 844 -17.42 -2.26 11.63
N VAL A 845 -18.25 -2.81 10.74
CA VAL A 845 -19.60 -2.33 10.46
C VAL A 845 -20.57 -3.14 11.31
N LEU A 846 -21.21 -2.50 12.29
CA LEU A 846 -22.22 -3.13 13.15
C LEU A 846 -23.49 -3.44 12.35
N TRP A 847 -23.90 -2.50 11.51
CA TRP A 847 -24.98 -2.66 10.53
C TRP A 847 -24.91 -1.55 9.47
N GLN A 848 -25.64 -1.75 8.37
CA GLN A 848 -25.86 -0.75 7.33
C GLN A 848 -27.34 -0.76 6.92
N TYR A 849 -27.86 0.38 6.50
CA TYR A 849 -29.25 0.55 6.09
C TYR A 849 -29.34 1.44 4.85
N ASP A 850 -30.18 1.06 3.90
CA ASP A 850 -30.43 1.81 2.66
C ASP A 850 -31.71 2.64 2.80
N THR A 851 -31.56 3.97 2.75
CA THR A 851 -32.66 4.94 2.82
C THR A 851 -33.32 5.21 1.46
N LEU A 852 -32.78 4.63 0.37
CA LEU A 852 -33.20 4.80 -1.03
C LEU A 852 -33.07 6.24 -1.59
N GLY A 853 -32.31 7.12 -0.93
CA GLY A 853 -32.00 8.46 -1.41
C GLY A 853 -30.93 9.15 -0.56
N PRO A 854 -30.22 10.18 -1.06
CA PRO A 854 -29.08 10.78 -0.37
C PRO A 854 -29.36 11.16 1.09
N ILE A 855 -28.38 10.94 1.97
CA ILE A 855 -28.43 11.37 3.38
C ILE A 855 -27.55 12.60 3.54
N TRP A 856 -28.18 13.76 3.75
CA TRP A 856 -27.48 15.04 3.98
C TRP A 856 -27.59 15.48 5.44
N GLY A 857 -28.75 15.26 6.06
CA GLY A 857 -29.03 15.65 7.43
C GLY A 857 -28.24 14.85 8.47
N LYS A 858 -27.97 15.49 9.61
CA LYS A 858 -27.38 14.88 10.81
C LYS A 858 -28.28 13.78 11.38
N VAL A 859 -27.69 12.63 11.68
CA VAL A 859 -28.39 11.50 12.32
C VAL A 859 -28.69 11.85 13.78
N GLY A 860 -29.97 11.87 14.15
CA GLY A 860 -30.38 12.00 15.55
C GLY A 860 -30.29 10.67 16.27
N HIS A 861 -30.02 10.66 17.58
CA HIS A 861 -30.01 9.44 18.37
C HIS A 861 -30.48 9.68 19.80
N TYR A 862 -31.27 8.76 20.35
CA TYR A 862 -31.74 8.81 21.75
C TYR A 862 -32.23 7.44 22.20
N ARG A 863 -31.94 7.06 23.46
CA ARG A 863 -32.40 5.81 24.10
C ARG A 863 -32.26 4.54 23.24
N ASN A 864 -31.14 4.39 22.52
CA ASN A 864 -30.86 3.24 21.65
C ASN A 864 -31.68 3.22 20.33
N THR A 865 -32.21 4.37 19.91
CA THR A 865 -32.85 4.59 18.62
C THR A 865 -32.10 5.68 17.86
N ALA A 866 -31.53 5.33 16.71
CA ALA A 866 -31.01 6.27 15.73
C ALA A 866 -32.13 6.64 14.74
N VAL A 867 -32.25 7.92 14.38
CA VAL A 867 -33.24 8.43 13.44
C VAL A 867 -32.55 9.18 12.31
N VAL A 868 -32.86 8.79 11.07
CA VAL A 868 -32.26 9.34 9.86
C VAL A 868 -33.33 9.87 8.91
N THR A 869 -33.04 11.02 8.31
CA THR A 869 -33.80 11.66 7.23
C THR A 869 -33.09 11.46 5.90
N SER A 870 -33.87 11.33 4.82
CA SER A 870 -33.36 11.16 3.46
C SER A 870 -34.08 12.11 2.50
N ARG A 871 -33.38 12.52 1.44
CA ARG A 871 -33.96 13.32 0.33
C ARG A 871 -35.09 12.61 -0.44
N SER A 872 -35.35 11.33 -0.14
CA SER A 872 -36.51 10.56 -0.61
C SER A 872 -37.83 10.87 0.14
N GLY A 873 -37.80 11.73 1.15
CA GLY A 873 -38.96 12.07 1.99
C GLY A 873 -39.24 11.05 3.08
N LYS A 874 -38.29 10.14 3.28
CA LYS A 874 -38.34 9.06 4.26
C LYS A 874 -37.67 9.50 5.56
N VAL A 875 -38.33 9.20 6.67
CA VAL A 875 -37.76 9.26 8.01
C VAL A 875 -37.80 7.86 8.60
N THR A 876 -36.65 7.34 9.02
CA THR A 876 -36.52 5.97 9.53
C THR A 876 -35.94 6.03 10.94
N ALA A 877 -36.59 5.33 11.88
CA ALA A 877 -36.01 5.01 13.17
C ALA A 877 -35.44 3.57 13.17
N ILE A 878 -34.24 3.41 13.71
CA ILE A 878 -33.45 2.18 13.67
C ILE A 878 -32.92 1.92 15.09
N ASN A 879 -33.01 0.67 15.54
CA ASN A 879 -32.41 0.25 16.80
C ASN A 879 -30.88 0.21 16.69
N GLU A 880 -30.18 0.99 17.53
CA GLU A 880 -28.72 1.15 17.46
C GLU A 880 -27.93 -0.16 17.59
N LYS A 881 -28.45 -1.16 18.32
CA LYS A 881 -27.73 -2.40 18.66
C LYS A 881 -27.73 -3.44 17.54
N ASN A 882 -28.72 -3.44 16.66
CA ASN A 882 -28.93 -4.54 15.71
C ASN A 882 -29.38 -4.10 14.32
N GLY A 883 -29.47 -2.79 14.05
CA GLY A 883 -29.86 -2.25 12.75
C GLY A 883 -31.30 -2.55 12.34
N LYS A 884 -32.14 -3.08 13.24
CA LYS A 884 -33.55 -3.32 12.94
C LYS A 884 -34.30 -2.00 12.92
N ILE A 885 -34.99 -1.78 11.81
CA ILE A 885 -35.97 -0.70 11.65
C ILE A 885 -37.04 -0.86 12.73
N LEU A 886 -37.30 0.19 13.49
CA LEU A 886 -38.40 0.27 14.45
C LEU A 886 -39.67 0.74 13.75
N TRP A 887 -39.56 1.80 12.95
CA TRP A 887 -40.62 2.34 12.11
C TRP A 887 -40.05 3.15 10.94
N GLU A 888 -40.88 3.35 9.92
CA GLU A 888 -40.61 4.23 8.79
C GLU A 888 -41.82 5.14 8.55
N ALA A 889 -41.57 6.42 8.33
CA ALA A 889 -42.57 7.42 7.98
C ALA A 889 -42.19 8.13 6.67
N ARG A 890 -43.19 8.74 6.02
CA ARG A 890 -42.99 9.58 4.83
C ARG A 890 -43.75 10.90 4.98
N THR A 891 -43.22 11.97 4.39
CA THR A 891 -43.86 13.30 4.30
C THR A 891 -45.06 13.29 3.34
N ARG A 892 -45.84 14.38 3.31
CA ARG A 892 -47.15 14.42 2.62
C ARG A 892 -47.05 14.24 1.09
N LYS A 893 -45.96 14.71 0.48
CA LYS A 893 -45.68 14.53 -0.94
C LYS A 893 -44.51 13.57 -1.13
N GLY A 894 -44.62 12.65 -2.10
CA GLY A 894 -43.50 11.82 -2.57
C GLY A 894 -42.37 12.60 -3.30
N ILE A 895 -42.41 13.93 -3.21
CA ILE A 895 -41.42 14.90 -3.68
C ILE A 895 -40.60 15.43 -2.47
N GLY A 896 -40.90 14.96 -1.26
CA GLY A 896 -40.40 15.51 0.01
C GLY A 896 -38.89 15.42 0.16
N ASP A 897 -38.18 16.45 -0.27
CA ASP A 897 -36.74 16.51 -0.11
C ASP A 897 -36.39 16.98 1.31
N ILE A 898 -36.01 16.05 2.18
CA ILE A 898 -35.54 16.37 3.54
C ILE A 898 -34.01 16.55 3.51
N GLU A 899 -33.57 17.79 3.35
CA GLU A 899 -32.15 18.16 3.48
C GLU A 899 -31.70 18.30 4.95
N ALA A 900 -32.63 18.61 5.84
CA ALA A 900 -32.37 18.79 7.27
C ALA A 900 -32.15 17.47 8.02
N GLY A 901 -31.38 17.52 9.11
CA GLY A 901 -31.37 16.47 10.14
C GLY A 901 -32.62 16.48 11.02
N VAL A 902 -32.56 15.79 12.16
CA VAL A 902 -33.66 15.75 13.14
C VAL A 902 -33.24 16.28 14.50
N SER A 903 -34.15 16.97 15.18
CA SER A 903 -34.05 17.27 16.62
C SER A 903 -34.87 16.27 17.42
N ILE A 904 -34.34 15.78 18.54
CA ILE A 904 -35.03 14.83 19.42
C ILE A 904 -35.08 15.41 20.83
N LEU A 905 -36.28 15.56 21.39
CA LEU A 905 -36.46 15.96 22.79
C LEU A 905 -37.58 15.13 23.45
N GLY A 906 -37.26 14.49 24.57
CA GLY A 906 -38.20 13.60 25.25
C GLY A 906 -38.50 12.36 24.40
N ASN A 907 -39.78 12.11 24.07
CA ASN A 907 -40.18 11.02 23.18
C ASN A 907 -40.59 11.50 21.78
N CYS A 908 -40.08 12.65 21.35
CA CYS A 908 -40.55 13.32 20.14
C CYS A 908 -39.39 13.67 19.20
N VAL A 909 -39.60 13.42 17.91
CA VAL A 909 -38.70 13.74 16.80
C VAL A 909 -39.29 14.90 16.01
N TYR A 910 -38.50 15.93 15.78
CA TYR A 910 -38.88 17.15 15.07
C TYR A 910 -38.00 17.37 13.85
N PHE A 911 -38.61 17.65 12.70
CA PHE A 911 -37.88 17.92 11.47
C PHE A 911 -38.67 18.84 10.51
N GLY A 912 -37.93 19.60 9.72
CA GLY A 912 -38.45 20.39 8.60
C GLY A 912 -38.37 19.62 7.28
N SER A 913 -39.13 20.05 6.28
CA SER A 913 -39.20 19.40 4.96
C SER A 913 -39.39 20.43 3.83
N ASN A 914 -38.85 20.14 2.65
CA ASN A 914 -39.08 20.94 1.44
C ASN A 914 -40.53 20.85 0.91
N ASP A 915 -41.42 20.05 1.50
CA ASP A 915 -42.87 20.12 1.21
C ASP A 915 -43.60 21.27 1.94
N SER A 916 -42.86 22.15 2.64
CA SER A 916 -43.37 23.30 3.42
C SER A 916 -44.17 22.90 4.67
N TYR A 917 -43.68 21.87 5.35
CA TYR A 917 -44.19 21.43 6.64
C TYR A 917 -43.08 21.24 7.67
N VAL A 918 -43.44 21.48 8.94
CA VAL A 918 -42.70 21.01 10.13
C VAL A 918 -43.48 19.84 10.71
N TYR A 919 -42.78 18.78 11.08
CA TYR A 919 -43.36 17.55 11.62
C TYR A 919 -42.91 17.31 13.06
N SER A 920 -43.83 16.75 13.86
CA SER A 920 -43.52 16.12 15.15
C SER A 920 -44.01 14.68 15.14
N MET A 921 -43.13 13.73 15.44
CA MET A 921 -43.43 12.29 15.50
C MET A 921 -43.02 11.68 16.84
N GLU A 922 -43.76 10.68 17.30
CA GLU A 922 -43.39 9.87 18.47
C GLU A 922 -42.18 8.97 18.13
N LEU A 923 -41.11 9.05 18.94
CA LEU A 923 -39.85 8.37 18.69
C LEU A 923 -39.97 6.83 18.74
N ASP A 924 -40.86 6.28 19.56
CA ASP A 924 -41.00 4.82 19.70
C ASP A 924 -41.83 4.20 18.57
N THR A 925 -42.81 4.93 18.01
CA THR A 925 -43.83 4.36 17.11
C THR A 925 -43.87 4.96 15.70
N GLY A 926 -43.25 6.13 15.49
CA GLY A 926 -43.35 6.88 14.24
C GLY A 926 -44.70 7.57 14.01
N LYS A 927 -45.61 7.50 14.99
CA LYS A 927 -46.91 8.18 14.89
C LYS A 927 -46.70 9.69 14.87
N LYS A 928 -47.23 10.34 13.84
CA LYS A 928 -47.29 11.80 13.75
C LYS A 928 -48.17 12.35 14.88
N ILE A 929 -47.57 13.17 15.74
CA ILE A 929 -48.24 13.87 16.85
C ILE A 929 -48.94 15.10 16.28
N TRP A 930 -48.21 15.91 15.51
CA TRP A 930 -48.72 17.07 14.78
C TRP A 930 -47.87 17.37 13.54
N GLU A 931 -48.41 18.23 12.68
CA GLU A 931 -47.72 18.83 11.54
C GLU A 931 -48.20 20.27 11.39
N PHE A 932 -47.29 21.18 11.03
CA PHE A 932 -47.57 22.59 10.83
C PHE A 932 -47.16 23.00 9.42
N LYS A 933 -48.03 23.73 8.71
CA LYS A 933 -47.76 24.19 7.34
C LYS A 933 -47.13 25.58 7.37
N THR A 934 -45.98 25.73 6.72
CA THR A 934 -45.25 27.00 6.58
C THR A 934 -45.50 27.65 5.22
N GLU A 935 -45.15 28.93 5.08
CA GLU A 935 -45.30 29.67 3.80
C GLU A 935 -44.21 29.28 2.78
N SER A 936 -43.10 28.67 3.24
CA SER A 936 -41.99 28.20 2.40
C SER A 936 -41.29 26.96 2.95
N PHE A 937 -40.28 26.47 2.23
CA PHE A 937 -39.48 25.29 2.55
C PHE A 937 -38.69 25.45 3.86
N ILE A 938 -38.56 24.37 4.63
CA ILE A 938 -37.73 24.31 5.82
C ILE A 938 -36.51 23.43 5.54
N LYS A 939 -35.33 24.06 5.46
CA LYS A 939 -34.05 23.41 5.14
C LYS A 939 -33.11 23.22 6.33
N SER A 940 -33.45 23.82 7.47
CA SER A 940 -32.72 23.74 8.73
C SER A 940 -33.35 22.74 9.70
N VAL A 941 -32.56 22.27 10.66
CA VAL A 941 -33.04 21.47 11.80
C VAL A 941 -33.81 22.38 12.77
N PRO A 942 -35.03 22.01 13.20
CA PRO A 942 -35.77 22.80 14.19
C PRO A 942 -35.02 22.89 15.52
N ALA A 943 -34.95 24.09 16.10
CA ALA A 943 -34.51 24.27 17.48
C ALA A 943 -35.66 23.90 18.42
N VAL A 944 -35.39 23.07 19.43
CA VAL A 944 -36.44 22.51 20.31
C VAL A 944 -36.10 22.74 21.77
N GLU A 945 -37.05 23.32 22.49
CA GLU A 945 -36.97 23.62 23.91
C GLU A 945 -38.13 22.93 24.68
N GLN A 946 -38.31 23.18 25.98
CA GLN A 946 -39.33 22.49 26.77
C GLN A 946 -40.77 22.78 26.30
N GLU A 947 -41.06 24.00 25.88
CA GLU A 947 -42.41 24.44 25.48
C GLU A 947 -42.52 24.81 23.99
N SER A 948 -41.41 25.14 23.32
CA SER A 948 -41.40 25.66 21.95
C SER A 948 -40.56 24.84 20.97
N VAL A 949 -41.01 24.78 19.71
CA VAL A 949 -40.27 24.31 18.54
C VAL A 949 -40.15 25.47 17.57
N ILE A 950 -38.92 25.83 17.21
CA ILE A 950 -38.59 27.06 16.51
C ILE A 950 -37.93 26.73 15.16
N VAL A 951 -38.44 27.36 14.09
CA VAL A 951 -37.97 27.16 12.72
C VAL A 951 -37.87 28.47 11.95
N GLY A 952 -36.89 28.55 11.04
CA GLY A 952 -36.80 29.59 10.02
C GLY A 952 -37.08 29.00 8.65
N ALA A 953 -37.84 29.71 7.82
CA ALA A 953 -38.23 29.30 6.48
C ALA A 953 -37.46 30.05 5.38
N MET A 954 -37.44 29.48 4.17
CA MET A 954 -36.69 30.00 3.02
C MET A 954 -37.23 31.31 2.41
N ASP A 955 -38.38 31.79 2.88
CA ASP A 955 -38.98 33.11 2.60
C ASP A 955 -38.62 34.19 3.65
N GLY A 956 -37.97 33.82 4.76
CA GLY A 956 -37.72 34.74 5.87
C GLY A 956 -38.82 34.80 6.92
N SER A 957 -39.84 33.95 6.84
CA SER A 957 -40.76 33.71 7.94
C SER A 957 -40.09 32.89 9.04
N ILE A 958 -40.29 33.27 10.30
CA ILE A 958 -39.85 32.53 11.49
C ILE A 958 -41.09 32.17 12.32
N TYR A 959 -41.15 30.93 12.78
CA TYR A 959 -42.27 30.41 13.56
C TYR A 959 -41.77 29.83 14.89
N SER A 960 -42.48 30.16 15.97
CA SER A 960 -42.42 29.41 17.23
C SER A 960 -43.73 28.64 17.41
N LEU A 961 -43.63 27.34 17.64
CA LEU A 961 -44.74 26.41 17.72
C LEU A 961 -44.77 25.73 19.09
N HIS A 962 -45.95 25.58 19.69
CA HIS A 962 -46.15 24.86 20.94
C HIS A 962 -45.75 23.39 20.78
N ARG A 963 -44.73 22.93 21.54
CA ARG A 963 -44.06 21.64 21.31
C ARG A 963 -44.99 20.43 21.26
N GLN A 964 -46.07 20.43 22.05
CA GLN A 964 -47.01 19.31 22.12
C GLN A 964 -48.16 19.38 21.10
N GLN A 965 -48.48 20.57 20.58
CA GLN A 965 -49.70 20.81 19.80
C GLN A 965 -49.44 21.22 18.35
N GLY A 966 -48.27 21.78 18.04
CA GLY A 966 -47.96 22.37 16.73
C GLY A 966 -48.70 23.68 16.45
N THR A 967 -49.42 24.23 17.45
CA THR A 967 -50.07 25.54 17.39
C THR A 967 -49.04 26.67 17.45
N THR A 968 -49.27 27.78 16.75
CA THR A 968 -48.34 28.90 16.72
C THR A 968 -48.36 29.68 18.04
N ASN A 969 -47.20 29.75 18.72
CA ASN A 969 -46.98 30.66 19.84
C ASN A 969 -46.81 32.10 19.35
N TRP A 970 -45.95 32.29 18.35
CA TRP A 970 -45.74 33.55 17.64
C TRP A 970 -45.15 33.32 16.23
N THR A 971 -45.31 34.30 15.36
CA THR A 971 -44.71 34.32 14.00
C THR A 971 -44.07 35.68 13.77
N TYR A 972 -42.82 35.67 13.31
CA TYR A 972 -42.11 36.85 12.83
C TYR A 972 -42.02 36.79 11.30
N LYS A 973 -42.53 37.82 10.61
CA LYS A 973 -42.46 37.93 9.15
C LYS A 973 -41.29 38.82 8.75
N GLY A 974 -40.19 38.21 8.37
CA GLY A 974 -39.04 38.90 7.78
C GLY A 974 -39.29 39.35 6.34
N ALA A 975 -38.34 40.10 5.79
CA ALA A 975 -38.30 40.38 4.35
C ALA A 975 -37.84 39.14 3.56
N ASN A 976 -38.33 38.97 2.33
CA ASN A 976 -37.98 37.83 1.43
C ASN A 976 -36.47 37.67 1.12
N THR A 977 -35.63 38.62 1.54
CA THR A 977 -34.17 38.53 1.49
C THR A 977 -33.58 37.64 2.60
N LEU A 978 -34.26 37.49 3.74
CA LEU A 978 -33.82 36.75 4.93
C LEU A 978 -33.95 35.23 4.77
N LYS A 979 -33.24 34.64 3.81
CA LYS A 979 -33.34 33.19 3.57
C LYS A 979 -32.62 32.40 4.67
N PHE A 980 -33.37 31.61 5.45
CA PHE A 980 -32.81 30.79 6.54
C PHE A 980 -32.53 29.36 6.07
N LYS A 981 -31.24 29.02 6.04
CA LYS A 981 -30.74 27.64 5.85
C LYS A 981 -29.99 27.11 7.08
N ASN A 982 -29.42 28.00 7.89
CA ASN A 982 -28.78 27.62 9.15
C ASN A 982 -29.83 27.18 10.19
N ASP A 983 -29.42 26.28 11.07
CA ASP A 983 -30.17 25.87 12.25
C ASP A 983 -30.36 27.06 13.20
N PRO A 984 -31.57 27.29 13.76
CA PRO A 984 -31.78 28.33 14.76
C PRO A 984 -31.01 28.02 16.04
N ILE A 985 -30.41 29.05 16.65
CA ILE A 985 -29.55 28.89 17.82
C ILE A 985 -30.29 29.42 19.05
N LEU A 986 -30.46 28.56 20.06
CA LEU A 986 -30.99 28.97 21.36
C LEU A 986 -29.84 29.55 22.20
N TRP A 987 -29.98 30.79 22.67
CA TRP A 987 -28.97 31.54 23.41
C TRP A 987 -29.58 32.21 24.63
N GLY A 988 -29.79 31.44 25.70
CA GLY A 988 -30.60 31.86 26.84
C GLY A 988 -32.04 32.16 26.39
N ASP A 989 -32.58 33.31 26.79
CA ASP A 989 -33.94 33.76 26.42
C ASP A 989 -34.06 34.29 24.97
N LEU A 990 -33.05 34.02 24.12
CA LEU A 990 -33.01 34.45 22.72
C LEU A 990 -32.99 33.26 21.76
N SER A 991 -33.65 33.44 20.62
CA SER A 991 -33.54 32.60 19.43
C SER A 991 -32.82 33.40 18.34
N VAL A 992 -31.67 32.90 17.89
CA VAL A 992 -30.77 33.59 16.96
C VAL A 992 -30.81 32.89 15.60
N PHE A 993 -31.03 33.66 14.56
CA PHE A 993 -31.18 33.20 13.18
C PHE A 993 -30.15 33.86 12.28
N ILE A 994 -29.61 33.09 11.33
CA ILE A 994 -28.52 33.54 10.46
C ILE A 994 -28.93 33.31 9.01
N SER A 995 -29.21 34.42 8.33
CA SER A 995 -29.60 34.41 6.92
C SER A 995 -28.41 34.16 6.00
N ILE A 996 -28.66 33.59 4.82
CA ILE A 996 -27.63 33.41 3.76
C ILE A 996 -27.03 34.77 3.33
N SER A 997 -27.81 35.86 3.45
CA SER A 997 -27.41 37.24 3.11
C SER A 997 -26.46 37.92 4.10
N GLY A 998 -26.11 37.29 5.23
CA GLY A 998 -25.20 37.89 6.23
C GLY A 998 -25.89 38.65 7.36
N GLU A 999 -27.23 38.60 7.45
CA GLU A 999 -27.99 39.21 8.55
C GLU A 999 -28.21 38.18 9.66
N ILE A 1000 -27.77 38.53 10.87
CA ILE A 1000 -27.95 37.80 12.12
C ILE A 1000 -29.03 38.51 12.93
N LEU A 1001 -30.09 37.78 13.27
CA LEU A 1001 -31.29 38.30 13.93
C LEU A 1001 -31.50 37.56 15.25
N ALA A 1002 -31.59 38.28 16.36
CA ALA A 1002 -31.92 37.71 17.67
C ALA A 1002 -33.32 38.13 18.10
N LEU A 1003 -34.21 37.15 18.22
CA LEU A 1003 -35.60 37.32 18.67
C LEU A 1003 -35.76 36.78 20.09
N ASN A 1004 -36.52 37.47 20.94
CA ASN A 1004 -36.89 36.96 22.26
C ASN A 1004 -37.71 35.66 22.13
N LEU A 1005 -37.30 34.64 22.87
CA LEU A 1005 -37.80 33.27 22.74
C LEU A 1005 -39.32 33.15 22.98
N SER A 1006 -39.83 33.88 23.97
CA SER A 1006 -41.24 33.82 24.41
C SER A 1006 -42.18 34.66 23.56
N SER A 1007 -41.72 35.79 23.01
CA SER A 1007 -42.57 36.79 22.35
C SER A 1007 -42.34 36.96 20.84
N GLY A 1008 -41.20 36.51 20.31
CA GLY A 1008 -40.79 36.75 18.93
C GLY A 1008 -40.36 38.19 18.63
N ALA A 1009 -40.31 39.07 19.64
CA ALA A 1009 -39.87 40.45 19.49
C ALA A 1009 -38.36 40.52 19.19
N GLU A 1010 -37.97 41.40 18.25
CA GLU A 1010 -36.57 41.61 17.91
C GLU A 1010 -35.80 42.27 19.07
N SER A 1011 -34.78 41.58 19.57
CA SER A 1011 -33.88 42.07 20.62
C SER A 1011 -32.71 42.85 20.02
N TRP A 1012 -32.10 42.31 18.96
CA TRP A 1012 -31.07 42.98 18.18
C TRP A 1012 -30.87 42.31 16.82
N ARG A 1013 -30.18 43.04 15.93
CA ARG A 1013 -29.80 42.59 14.59
C ARG A 1013 -28.39 43.07 14.26
N LEU A 1014 -27.59 42.20 13.66
CA LEU A 1014 -26.26 42.50 13.13
C LEU A 1014 -26.24 42.17 11.64
N LYS A 1015 -25.67 43.05 10.82
CA LYS A 1015 -25.53 42.84 9.38
C LYS A 1015 -24.06 42.76 9.00
N LEU A 1016 -23.72 41.71 8.25
CA LEU A 1016 -22.41 41.51 7.64
C LEU A 1016 -22.51 41.82 6.14
N ASP A 1017 -21.49 42.46 5.57
CA ASP A 1017 -21.44 42.79 4.14
C ASP A 1017 -21.11 41.58 3.23
N ASN A 1018 -21.08 40.37 3.79
CA ASN A 1018 -20.67 39.14 3.12
C ASN A 1018 -21.74 38.05 3.31
N THR A 1019 -22.00 37.27 2.25
CA THR A 1019 -22.90 36.12 2.32
C THR A 1019 -22.31 35.00 3.18
N ILE A 1020 -23.16 34.32 3.93
CA ILE A 1020 -22.79 33.15 4.74
C ILE A 1020 -22.72 31.92 3.82
N THR A 1021 -21.59 31.22 3.81
CA THR A 1021 -21.37 30.06 2.94
C THR A 1021 -21.39 28.73 3.69
N SER A 1022 -21.05 28.74 4.98
CA SER A 1022 -21.00 27.56 5.82
C SER A 1022 -22.27 27.40 6.64
N GLU A 1023 -22.42 26.23 7.25
CA GLU A 1023 -23.23 26.13 8.46
C GLU A 1023 -22.53 26.77 9.66
N THR A 1024 -23.32 27.09 10.68
CA THR A 1024 -22.88 27.82 11.86
C THR A 1024 -22.39 26.88 12.95
N ALA A 1025 -21.26 27.21 13.59
CA ALA A 1025 -20.83 26.51 14.80
C ALA A 1025 -20.89 27.43 16.02
N VAL A 1026 -21.40 26.90 17.13
CA VAL A 1026 -21.69 27.65 18.36
C VAL A 1026 -20.67 27.28 19.44
N GLY A 1027 -19.96 28.27 19.96
CA GLY A 1027 -19.14 28.16 21.15
C GLY A 1027 -19.82 28.77 22.38
N SER A 1028 -19.21 28.60 23.56
CA SER A 1028 -19.71 29.09 24.85
C SER A 1028 -19.89 30.60 25.02
N LYS A 1029 -19.33 31.42 24.12
CA LYS A 1029 -19.45 32.90 24.08
C LYS A 1029 -19.55 33.48 22.67
N ASN A 1030 -19.10 32.73 21.67
CA ASN A 1030 -18.90 33.20 20.31
C ASN A 1030 -19.59 32.27 19.33
N ILE A 1031 -20.06 32.84 18.22
CA ILE A 1031 -20.49 32.09 17.04
C ILE A 1031 -19.38 32.13 15.97
N PHE A 1032 -19.19 31.03 15.25
CA PHE A 1032 -18.22 30.89 14.17
C PHE A 1032 -18.91 30.68 12.82
N LEU A 1033 -18.52 31.47 11.81
CA LEU A 1033 -19.18 31.51 10.50
C LEU A 1033 -18.16 31.60 9.36
N GLY A 1034 -18.44 30.89 8.27
CA GLY A 1034 -17.78 31.06 6.99
C GLY A 1034 -18.49 32.11 6.13
N ILE A 1035 -17.74 33.13 5.72
CA ILE A 1035 -18.24 34.26 4.91
C ILE A 1035 -17.51 34.35 3.56
N SER A 1036 -18.27 34.70 2.53
CA SER A 1036 -17.78 34.86 1.16
C SER A 1036 -16.71 35.97 1.07
N PRO A 1037 -15.64 35.83 0.27
CA PRO A 1037 -15.37 34.68 -0.60
C PRO A 1037 -14.86 33.43 0.15
N GLN A 1038 -13.93 33.58 1.09
CA GLN A 1038 -13.20 32.45 1.73
C GLN A 1038 -12.71 32.78 3.16
N HIS A 1039 -13.48 33.50 3.99
CA HIS A 1039 -13.04 33.85 5.35
C HIS A 1039 -13.81 33.10 6.43
N LEU A 1040 -13.13 32.71 7.51
CA LEU A 1040 -13.73 32.35 8.79
C LEU A 1040 -13.81 33.62 9.66
N CYS A 1041 -14.91 33.79 10.38
CA CYS A 1041 -15.04 34.84 11.40
C CYS A 1041 -15.55 34.28 12.73
N SER A 1042 -15.19 34.96 13.82
CA SER A 1042 -15.76 34.77 15.14
C SER A 1042 -16.51 36.04 15.57
N ILE A 1043 -17.70 35.86 16.13
CA ILE A 1043 -18.56 36.94 16.61
C ILE A 1043 -18.84 36.69 18.08
N ASP A 1044 -18.46 37.64 18.95
CA ASP A 1044 -18.82 37.64 20.38
C ASP A 1044 -20.31 37.97 20.52
N MET A 1045 -21.06 37.13 21.22
CA MET A 1045 -22.50 37.27 21.42
C MET A 1045 -22.88 38.22 22.56
N ASP A 1046 -21.98 38.39 23.54
CA ASP A 1046 -22.14 39.33 24.64
C ASP A 1046 -21.92 40.77 24.12
N GLN A 1047 -20.85 40.97 23.32
CA GLN A 1047 -20.44 42.25 22.73
C GLN A 1047 -21.08 42.57 21.38
N ARG A 1048 -21.68 41.57 20.72
CA ARG A 1048 -22.42 41.66 19.44
C ARG A 1048 -21.58 42.22 18.28
N ARG A 1049 -20.29 41.85 18.24
CA ARG A 1049 -19.32 42.34 17.24
C ARG A 1049 -18.39 41.23 16.75
N LEU A 1050 -17.75 41.50 15.62
CA LEU A 1050 -16.66 40.68 15.08
C LEU A 1050 -15.45 40.75 16.04
N ASP A 1051 -15.01 39.59 16.53
CA ASP A 1051 -13.78 39.46 17.33
C ASP A 1051 -12.56 39.36 16.44
N TRP A 1052 -12.57 38.39 15.52
CA TRP A 1052 -11.48 38.13 14.59
C TRP A 1052 -11.97 37.53 13.27
N LYS A 1053 -11.15 37.66 12.22
CA LYS A 1053 -11.42 37.19 10.87
C LYS A 1053 -10.14 36.63 10.24
N VAL A 1054 -10.24 35.46 9.61
CA VAL A 1054 -9.11 34.70 9.05
C VAL A 1054 -9.43 34.34 7.60
N ALA A 1055 -8.50 34.59 6.68
CA ALA A 1055 -8.62 34.13 5.29
C ALA A 1055 -8.15 32.68 5.16
N LEU A 1056 -9.01 31.82 4.59
CA LEU A 1056 -8.71 30.42 4.30
C LEU A 1056 -8.73 30.18 2.77
N LYS A 1057 -8.26 29.02 2.33
CA LYS A 1057 -8.40 28.59 0.92
C LYS A 1057 -9.61 27.68 0.75
N GLY A 1058 -10.47 28.02 -0.22
CA GLY A 1058 -11.73 27.36 -0.52
C GLY A 1058 -12.91 27.93 0.28
N MET A 1059 -14.12 27.78 -0.25
CA MET A 1059 -15.35 28.15 0.44
C MET A 1059 -15.59 27.20 1.62
N ILE A 1060 -15.83 27.74 2.82
CA ILE A 1060 -16.06 26.97 4.03
C ILE A 1060 -17.45 26.33 3.97
N THR A 1061 -17.53 25.04 4.29
CA THR A 1061 -18.76 24.23 4.25
C THR A 1061 -19.28 23.92 5.65
N LYS A 1062 -18.43 23.37 6.52
CA LYS A 1062 -18.75 23.01 7.91
C LYS A 1062 -17.62 23.44 8.87
N ILE A 1063 -17.98 23.66 10.12
CA ILE A 1063 -17.10 24.06 11.22
C ILE A 1063 -17.45 23.20 12.43
N HIS A 1064 -16.47 22.60 13.08
CA HIS A 1064 -16.62 21.86 14.33
C HIS A 1064 -15.82 22.53 15.45
N VAL A 1065 -16.40 22.59 16.65
CA VAL A 1065 -15.79 23.24 17.83
C VAL A 1065 -15.37 22.16 18.83
N SER A 1066 -14.06 22.03 19.10
CA SER A 1066 -13.55 21.15 20.15
C SER A 1066 -12.62 21.93 21.09
N GLY A 1067 -13.08 22.13 22.33
CA GLY A 1067 -12.29 22.78 23.40
C GLY A 1067 -11.66 24.11 23.00
N THR A 1068 -10.34 24.08 22.77
CA THR A 1068 -9.48 25.22 22.38
C THR A 1068 -9.36 25.45 20.88
N SER A 1069 -9.84 24.51 20.05
CA SER A 1069 -9.59 24.46 18.61
C SER A 1069 -10.90 24.40 17.79
N LEU A 1070 -10.80 24.82 16.54
CA LEU A 1070 -11.86 24.78 15.54
C LEU A 1070 -11.37 23.95 14.36
N TYR A 1071 -12.13 22.93 13.98
CA TYR A 1071 -11.84 22.16 12.77
C TYR A 1071 -12.75 22.64 11.64
N VAL A 1072 -12.14 23.19 10.60
CA VAL A 1072 -12.84 23.89 9.51
C VAL A 1072 -12.57 23.19 8.21
N VAL A 1073 -13.65 22.84 7.49
CA VAL A 1073 -13.58 22.10 6.22
C VAL A 1073 -14.17 22.91 5.08
N THR A 1074 -13.70 22.64 3.86
CA THR A 1074 -14.02 23.45 2.68
C THR A 1074 -14.49 22.63 1.48
N SER A 1075 -15.28 23.26 0.62
CA SER A 1075 -15.81 22.68 -0.62
C SER A 1075 -14.73 22.24 -1.61
N THR A 1076 -13.50 22.74 -1.48
CA THR A 1076 -12.36 22.33 -2.29
C THR A 1076 -11.53 21.21 -1.65
N GLY A 1077 -11.75 20.88 -0.37
CA GLY A 1077 -11.07 19.78 0.32
C GLY A 1077 -9.93 20.19 1.25
N TYR A 1078 -9.76 21.46 1.59
CA TYR A 1078 -8.89 21.84 2.71
C TYR A 1078 -9.59 21.59 4.05
N ILE A 1079 -8.81 21.11 5.01
CA ILE A 1079 -9.12 20.98 6.43
C ILE A 1079 -8.14 21.90 7.18
N TYR A 1080 -8.62 22.66 8.15
CA TYR A 1080 -7.80 23.49 9.03
C TYR A 1080 -8.11 23.15 10.49
N SER A 1081 -7.08 23.14 11.33
CA SER A 1081 -7.22 23.30 12.78
C SER A 1081 -6.82 24.73 13.13
N ILE A 1082 -7.71 25.44 13.83
CA ILE A 1082 -7.60 26.87 14.09
C ILE A 1082 -7.78 27.13 15.58
N ALA A 1083 -6.91 27.92 16.18
CA ALA A 1083 -7.00 28.33 17.57
C ALA A 1083 -8.24 29.20 17.79
N ARG A 1084 -9.11 28.77 18.72
CA ARG A 1084 -10.41 29.42 18.96
C ARG A 1084 -10.28 30.85 19.54
N LYS A 1085 -9.15 31.15 20.19
CA LYS A 1085 -8.90 32.42 20.89
C LYS A 1085 -8.71 33.61 19.94
N ASP A 1086 -7.97 33.41 18.86
CA ASP A 1086 -7.43 34.48 17.99
C ASP A 1086 -7.53 34.17 16.49
N GLY A 1087 -7.98 32.97 16.11
CA GLY A 1087 -8.03 32.54 14.72
C GLY A 1087 -6.68 32.05 14.15
N GLY A 1088 -5.65 31.87 14.99
CA GLY A 1088 -4.35 31.36 14.54
C GLY A 1088 -4.46 29.96 13.92
N ILE A 1089 -3.99 29.78 12.68
CA ILE A 1089 -3.99 28.44 12.03
C ILE A 1089 -2.91 27.58 12.69
N ILE A 1090 -3.32 26.49 13.33
CA ILE A 1090 -2.44 25.52 14.01
C ILE A 1090 -1.82 24.57 12.96
N TRP A 1091 -2.67 23.97 12.13
CA TRP A 1091 -2.27 23.14 10.99
C TRP A 1091 -3.34 23.18 9.90
N TRP A 1092 -2.96 22.79 8.68
CA TRP A 1092 -3.91 22.58 7.59
C TRP A 1092 -3.49 21.43 6.69
N LYS A 1093 -4.46 20.82 6.01
CA LYS A 1093 -4.26 19.68 5.11
C LYS A 1093 -5.16 19.77 3.90
N LYS A 1094 -4.69 19.24 2.76
CA LYS A 1094 -5.45 19.14 1.52
C LYS A 1094 -5.86 17.69 1.26
N MET A 1095 -7.16 17.46 1.12
CA MET A 1095 -7.76 16.18 0.72
C MET A 1095 -8.05 16.16 -0.79
N PRO A 1096 -8.24 14.95 -1.39
CA PRO A 1096 -8.41 14.80 -2.84
C PRO A 1096 -9.67 15.46 -3.40
N ARG A 1097 -10.73 15.60 -2.59
CA ARG A 1097 -12.01 16.20 -2.96
C ARG A 1097 -12.58 17.09 -1.86
N GLY A 1098 -13.62 17.83 -2.22
CA GLY A 1098 -14.41 18.65 -1.30
C GLY A 1098 -14.99 17.86 -0.13
N ILE A 1099 -15.12 18.53 1.01
CA ILE A 1099 -15.66 17.98 2.24
C ILE A 1099 -16.93 18.77 2.59
N TYR A 1100 -18.02 18.06 2.87
CA TYR A 1100 -19.33 18.65 3.19
C TYR A 1100 -19.94 18.09 4.48
N SER A 1101 -19.34 17.05 5.07
CA SER A 1101 -19.70 16.54 6.40
C SER A 1101 -19.07 17.41 7.49
N GLU A 1102 -19.78 17.61 8.60
CA GLU A 1102 -19.17 18.11 9.84
C GLU A 1102 -18.10 17.10 10.31
N PRO A 1103 -16.84 17.52 10.49
CA PRO A 1103 -15.82 16.64 11.04
C PRO A 1103 -16.08 16.43 12.54
N LEU A 1104 -15.78 15.24 13.05
CA LEU A 1104 -15.99 14.89 14.45
C LEU A 1104 -14.65 14.67 15.15
N GLU A 1105 -14.35 15.42 16.21
CA GLU A 1105 -13.21 15.11 17.08
C GLU A 1105 -13.64 14.15 18.20
N LEU A 1106 -12.89 13.06 18.36
CA LEU A 1106 -13.16 12.01 19.33
C LEU A 1106 -11.85 11.37 19.80
N ASN A 1107 -11.58 11.40 21.10
CA ASN A 1107 -10.40 10.82 21.74
C ASN A 1107 -9.05 11.30 21.13
N GLY A 1108 -8.98 12.53 20.62
CA GLY A 1108 -7.79 13.07 19.94
C GLY A 1108 -7.67 12.72 18.46
N PHE A 1109 -8.66 12.03 17.88
CA PHE A 1109 -8.74 11.76 16.44
C PHE A 1109 -9.85 12.58 15.78
N LEU A 1110 -9.59 13.09 14.58
CA LEU A 1110 -10.55 13.82 13.75
C LEU A 1110 -11.08 12.93 12.63
N TYR A 1111 -12.37 12.63 12.67
CA TYR A 1111 -13.10 11.83 11.68
C TYR A 1111 -13.69 12.75 10.61
N VAL A 1112 -13.45 12.47 9.34
CA VAL A 1112 -13.81 13.37 8.23
C VAL A 1112 -14.33 12.60 7.01
N GLY A 1113 -15.55 12.91 6.57
CA GLY A 1113 -16.19 12.27 5.42
C GLY A 1113 -16.00 13.09 4.13
N CYS A 1114 -15.36 12.49 3.13
CA CYS A 1114 -14.97 13.18 1.90
C CYS A 1114 -15.83 12.75 0.69
N MET A 1115 -15.95 13.63 -0.32
CA MET A 1115 -16.66 13.35 -1.58
C MET A 1115 -15.87 12.45 -2.57
N ASP A 1116 -14.76 11.86 -2.13
CA ASP A 1116 -14.08 10.74 -2.78
C ASP A 1116 -14.61 9.37 -2.31
N SER A 1117 -15.59 9.36 -1.41
CA SER A 1117 -16.17 8.18 -0.73
C SER A 1117 -15.29 7.57 0.36
N TYR A 1118 -14.26 8.28 0.84
CA TYR A 1118 -13.47 7.84 1.99
C TYR A 1118 -13.84 8.58 3.27
N LEU A 1119 -13.95 7.80 4.36
CA LEU A 1119 -13.82 8.28 5.72
C LEU A 1119 -12.33 8.34 6.05
N TYR A 1120 -11.84 9.51 6.42
CA TYR A 1120 -10.48 9.72 6.93
C TYR A 1120 -10.52 9.86 8.45
N ILE A 1121 -9.55 9.26 9.13
CA ILE A 1121 -9.26 9.48 10.54
C ILE A 1121 -7.87 10.11 10.61
N LEU A 1122 -7.78 11.29 11.21
CA LEU A 1122 -6.56 12.07 11.35
C LEU A 1122 -6.19 12.21 12.84
N ASP A 1123 -4.91 12.40 13.16
CA ASP A 1123 -4.54 12.93 14.48
C ASP A 1123 -4.99 14.41 14.56
N ALA A 1124 -5.76 14.77 15.58
CA ALA A 1124 -6.36 16.09 15.71
C ALA A 1124 -5.32 17.19 16.04
N LYS A 1125 -4.16 16.84 16.59
CA LYS A 1125 -3.09 17.78 17.00
C LYS A 1125 -2.22 18.23 15.83
N ASN A 1126 -1.96 17.38 14.84
CA ASN A 1126 -1.04 17.68 13.72
C ASN A 1126 -1.65 17.45 12.32
N GLY A 1127 -2.81 16.80 12.21
CA GLY A 1127 -3.47 16.51 10.94
C GLY A 1127 -2.90 15.33 10.15
N GLU A 1128 -1.99 14.53 10.71
CA GLU A 1128 -1.44 13.33 10.05
C GLU A 1128 -2.52 12.27 9.80
N ASN A 1129 -2.35 11.44 8.76
CA ASN A 1129 -3.31 10.37 8.47
C ASN A 1129 -3.08 9.22 9.45
N PHE A 1130 -4.09 8.86 10.23
CA PHE A 1130 -4.07 7.65 11.06
C PHE A 1130 -4.66 6.45 10.30
N TRP A 1131 -5.78 6.66 9.60
CA TRP A 1131 -6.44 5.63 8.79
C TRP A 1131 -7.38 6.24 7.73
N LYS A 1132 -7.71 5.46 6.70
CA LYS A 1132 -8.83 5.77 5.78
C LYS A 1132 -9.55 4.50 5.31
N GLY A 1133 -10.84 4.61 5.02
CA GLY A 1133 -11.63 3.52 4.44
C GLY A 1133 -12.79 4.00 3.59
N MET A 1134 -13.12 3.24 2.54
CA MET A 1134 -14.13 3.62 1.55
C MET A 1134 -15.54 3.18 1.97
N TYR A 1135 -16.50 4.12 1.96
CA TYR A 1135 -17.92 3.92 2.25
C TYR A 1135 -18.76 4.61 1.18
N GLY A 1136 -19.64 3.84 0.51
CA GLY A 1136 -20.38 4.30 -0.67
C GLY A 1136 -19.54 4.41 -1.94
N ARG A 1137 -20.12 5.07 -2.96
CA ARG A 1137 -19.56 5.32 -4.30
C ARG A 1137 -19.69 6.79 -4.74
N ARG A 1138 -20.64 7.55 -4.17
CA ARG A 1138 -20.90 8.97 -4.50
C ARG A 1138 -20.40 9.97 -3.46
N GLY A 1139 -19.69 9.52 -2.42
CA GLY A 1139 -19.15 10.38 -1.36
C GLY A 1139 -19.89 10.28 -0.02
N ILE A 1140 -19.22 10.74 1.04
CA ILE A 1140 -19.79 10.91 2.37
C ILE A 1140 -20.12 12.40 2.54
N ARG A 1141 -21.40 12.69 2.82
CA ARG A 1141 -21.90 14.07 2.92
C ARG A 1141 -22.63 14.37 4.23
N SER A 1142 -23.30 13.40 4.85
CA SER A 1142 -23.91 13.64 6.16
C SER A 1142 -22.84 13.91 7.21
N ASP A 1143 -23.23 14.64 8.25
CA ASP A 1143 -22.39 14.86 9.42
C ASP A 1143 -22.08 13.53 10.12
N ILE A 1144 -20.86 13.44 10.65
CA ILE A 1144 -20.40 12.25 11.38
C ILE A 1144 -20.85 12.39 12.83
N VAL A 1145 -21.58 11.39 13.34
CA VAL A 1145 -22.19 11.43 14.68
C VAL A 1145 -21.76 10.21 15.47
N ALA A 1146 -21.15 10.39 16.64
CA ALA A 1146 -20.91 9.31 17.58
C ALA A 1146 -22.05 9.19 18.61
N SER A 1147 -22.51 7.96 18.84
CA SER A 1147 -23.27 7.58 20.03
C SER A 1147 -22.33 6.89 21.04
N PRO A 1148 -22.82 6.49 22.23
CA PRO A 1148 -22.07 5.64 23.14
C PRO A 1148 -21.62 4.30 22.52
N ASN A 1149 -22.36 3.79 21.53
CA ASN A 1149 -22.16 2.44 20.97
C ASN A 1149 -21.53 2.44 19.56
N ALA A 1150 -21.74 3.49 18.77
CA ALA A 1150 -21.44 3.47 17.33
C ALA A 1150 -21.02 4.84 16.79
N ILE A 1151 -20.45 4.86 15.58
CA ILE A 1151 -20.25 6.07 14.77
C ILE A 1151 -21.09 5.96 13.50
N TYR A 1152 -21.94 6.95 13.26
CA TYR A 1152 -22.83 7.04 12.11
C TYR A 1152 -22.24 7.92 11.01
N LEU A 1153 -22.38 7.46 9.77
CA LEU A 1153 -22.10 8.24 8.56
C LEU A 1153 -23.10 7.88 7.45
N GLY A 1154 -23.61 8.90 6.76
CA GLY A 1154 -24.53 8.79 5.63
C GLY A 1154 -23.84 9.16 4.31
N THR A 1155 -24.08 8.33 3.28
CA THR A 1155 -23.52 8.55 1.94
C THR A 1155 -24.51 9.22 0.99
N GLU A 1156 -23.97 9.81 -0.06
CA GLU A 1156 -24.74 10.38 -1.17
C GLU A 1156 -25.49 9.31 -2.00
N ASP A 1157 -25.13 8.03 -1.84
CA ASP A 1157 -25.89 6.89 -2.39
C ASP A 1157 -27.12 6.53 -1.55
N GLY A 1158 -27.27 7.12 -0.35
CA GLY A 1158 -28.37 6.83 0.58
C GLY A 1158 -28.12 5.72 1.60
N ILE A 1159 -26.87 5.24 1.71
CA ILE A 1159 -26.51 4.21 2.69
C ILE A 1159 -26.07 4.87 4.00
N LEU A 1160 -26.77 4.54 5.08
CA LEU A 1160 -26.36 4.81 6.46
C LEU A 1160 -25.50 3.64 6.95
N TYR A 1161 -24.29 3.93 7.41
CA TYR A 1161 -23.44 2.95 8.10
C TYR A 1161 -23.40 3.24 9.59
N ALA A 1162 -23.48 2.19 10.40
CA ALA A 1162 -23.14 2.20 11.81
C ALA A 1162 -21.81 1.46 11.99
N LEU A 1163 -20.75 2.20 12.28
CA LEU A 1163 -19.44 1.65 12.58
C LEU A 1163 -19.32 1.39 14.09
N GLU A 1164 -18.53 0.39 14.46
CA GLU A 1164 -18.01 0.27 15.83
C GLU A 1164 -17.18 1.54 16.15
N ARG A 1165 -17.16 1.96 17.41
CA ARG A 1165 -16.59 3.24 17.87
C ARG A 1165 -15.05 3.24 17.94
#